data_AF-A0A7X9E287-F1
#
_entry.id   AF-A0A7X9E287-F1
#
_cell.length_a   1.000
_cell.length_b   1.000
_cell.length_c   1.000
_cell.angle_alpha   90.00
_cell.angle_beta   90.00
_cell.angle_gamma   90.00
#
_symmetry.space_group_name_H-M   'P 1'
#
loop_
_entity.id
_entity.type
_entity.pdbx_description
1 polymer ?
#
loop_
_entity_poly.entity_id
_entity_poly.type
_entity_poly.pdbx_seq_one_letter_code
_entity_poly.pdbx_strand_id
1 'polypeptide(L)'
;TLTQRTWDVSSYLGQTAEIRIVDNSTGGWGFIMCDEIVFSDSNFSGSGYQNDFSPQNSNVYDWTDLGFTFRSEDQNGRYMDVTLVHGIPFTWIELNNLVPLLIPGATCKIYDLSGNEIINFPVSLNAFTMEFGNRIYGIHLPTGSILYRSTGGDFQVEIPTSSPKYLVVSDLPNRNLLSLYDAYARNKPVNTSFLWDYKISEGKINTTFQIDTKNLQTGALNGETLMSFLPHHYRNTTINFNYINGADYQLILGKMHTASGQLFSIDYSFGGMPPYLPEPLNLTDVQKQRLNDMINYKASHSGGFNGNTYAKGLGENSNVMLMAKTMNANSAFTTLKNNLKTEFTDWWTYNPSEASNKKYFFANYPDYGAMIGFPPGYGSQGFNDLHFHYGYFTVGAARLMMVDNDFKQSYADMAKLIVKSFANWKHYPDGNDYLPFLRTFDPYFGHSFAGGTGDGGGNNQESTSEAIHSWFGIYLLGVELNDPEITALGATGFLLESTAAKEYWLDVHSENIPSTYGKNYVGILRTDNLAWATYFSGDPAWILGIQAVPCDFFYNYLSQDSAKIHSIWQSMLIDRTTQMIDPDGDGPLGAQPLSSTTDPFQNIFEMGSYLGGYQLNFMNTFNPLKAAQFTDSLYSKGGSWATDVNMITDYYIANATITYGIPAEGFHTSIPSGAVYKNQKGELTYLLYNPTNKDVDVAIYKDNAIIDNIKVAAHTYYNSRMMGGQKPVVAFIKPSTNEKFALNDKIKLTVSANDNDGKVQWVDFYEGKTKIGSIVQEPYTISYAPTSAGMKEFYAVAVDDMGNRSDSCKMDIEVLSIQQMPYNTTSWNIPADKILAVQFDKGGAEVACHDNEIAVQGGNNLRGDTGVETENSNGNDGNIGYTNAGEWYEYTINVQTAGIYTLSVRLSSAYGGALRFEFDGEDKTGSININKTGGWGNYKDTIVTQIPLKAGIQVMRVVIDKAGANLSSYKFSLINANMPPAAYAGNDIIIDYPQNSAQLSGLGEAYGGATISSYEWKQIDSNPIINISNPFSATTTVSGLNTRTYVFELKVTDSNGLSGTDQVAVLVKPENFAPVSKPGNNFTIKSDQQPIKLDGSNSVDPDGKIVKFLWEQMDCNNRLIIEQASLENPVAFVSGFQANKLYVIQLTVTDDLGATSAANISILVEAGSTEVNEQENQFVIVSPNPFKDQLKIFLGRDMAFNRLLLRTISGSFIMDKNIQNCNEFNLNTSYLKPGYYILTLISDRQVITYKIVK
;
A
#
# COMPACT_ATOMS: atom_id res chain seq x y z
N THR A 1 46.08 25.49 -32.83
CA THR A 1 45.83 26.94 -32.98
C THR A 1 46.26 27.36 -34.36
N LEU A 2 45.33 27.85 -35.17
CA LEU A 2 45.68 28.51 -36.43
C LEU A 2 46.43 29.80 -36.07
N THR A 3 47.69 29.90 -36.49
CA THR A 3 48.45 31.15 -36.33
C THR A 3 48.20 31.98 -37.57
N GLN A 4 47.69 33.21 -37.39
CA GLN A 4 47.54 34.12 -38.51
C GLN A 4 48.90 34.35 -39.17
N ARG A 5 48.93 34.24 -40.50
CA ARG A 5 50.13 34.45 -41.31
C ARG A 5 49.84 35.54 -42.31
N THR A 6 50.58 36.63 -42.22
CA THR A 6 50.46 37.76 -43.14
C THR A 6 51.55 37.66 -44.21
N TRP A 7 51.17 37.93 -45.45
CA TRP A 7 52.10 38.00 -46.58
C TRP A 7 51.90 39.34 -47.29
N ASP A 8 52.96 40.14 -47.36
CA ASP A 8 52.96 41.37 -48.16
C ASP A 8 53.02 41.01 -49.66
N VAL A 9 51.89 41.21 -50.33
CA VAL A 9 51.73 40.94 -51.77
C VAL A 9 51.84 42.22 -52.63
N SER A 10 52.28 43.34 -52.06
CA SER A 10 52.38 44.63 -52.77
C SER A 10 53.24 44.55 -54.04
N SER A 11 54.22 43.63 -54.07
CA SER A 11 55.08 43.40 -55.24
C SER A 11 54.36 42.75 -56.44
N TYR A 12 53.16 42.21 -56.25
CA TYR A 12 52.35 41.56 -57.29
C TYR A 12 51.23 42.46 -57.85
N LEU A 13 51.21 43.75 -57.48
CA LEU A 13 50.21 44.71 -57.95
C LEU A 13 50.13 44.73 -59.49
N GLY A 14 48.90 44.60 -60.02
CA GLY A 14 48.64 44.60 -61.47
C GLY A 14 48.89 43.26 -62.17
N GLN A 15 49.20 42.20 -61.44
CA GLN A 15 49.38 40.84 -61.97
C GLN A 15 48.23 39.92 -61.52
N THR A 16 47.98 38.84 -62.26
CA THR A 16 47.04 37.78 -61.84
C THR A 16 47.78 36.80 -60.93
N ALA A 17 47.25 36.54 -59.74
CA ALA A 17 47.82 35.57 -58.78
C ALA A 17 46.80 34.49 -58.39
N GLU A 18 47.30 33.29 -58.08
CA GLU A 18 46.53 32.14 -57.58
C GLU A 18 47.10 31.73 -56.22
N ILE A 19 46.24 31.57 -55.21
CA ILE A 19 46.64 31.06 -53.88
C ILE A 19 46.26 29.59 -53.82
N ARG A 20 47.26 28.73 -53.54
CA ARG A 20 47.06 27.28 -53.38
C ARG A 20 47.51 26.86 -51.99
N ILE A 21 46.59 26.25 -51.25
CA ILE A 21 46.86 25.65 -49.95
C ILE A 21 47.13 24.16 -50.17
N VAL A 22 48.25 23.66 -49.67
CA VAL A 22 48.69 22.27 -49.88
C VAL A 22 48.98 21.65 -48.52
N ASP A 23 48.24 20.59 -48.18
CA ASP A 23 48.58 19.70 -47.06
C ASP A 23 49.66 18.70 -47.50
N ASN A 24 50.74 18.61 -46.74
CA ASN A 24 51.84 17.66 -46.99
C ASN A 24 51.87 16.53 -45.95
N SER A 25 50.85 16.39 -45.10
CA SER A 25 50.72 15.30 -44.14
C SER A 25 50.33 13.98 -44.83
N THR A 26 50.96 12.87 -44.45
CA THR A 26 50.78 11.54 -45.10
C THR A 26 50.11 10.49 -44.20
N GLY A 27 49.52 10.90 -43.06
CA GLY A 27 48.75 10.02 -42.18
C GLY A 27 47.33 9.73 -42.70
N GLY A 28 46.66 8.70 -42.14
CA GLY A 28 45.35 8.24 -42.62
C GLY A 28 44.18 9.22 -42.45
N TRP A 29 44.38 10.33 -41.75
CA TRP A 29 43.42 11.44 -41.57
C TRP A 29 44.17 12.78 -41.54
N GLY A 30 43.77 13.75 -42.37
CA GLY A 30 44.30 15.11 -42.42
C GLY A 30 43.21 16.12 -42.77
N PHE A 31 43.12 17.23 -42.03
CA PHE A 31 42.19 18.33 -42.29
C PHE A 31 43.00 19.58 -42.65
N ILE A 32 42.71 20.19 -43.81
CA ILE A 32 43.17 21.56 -44.10
C ILE A 32 42.26 22.51 -43.33
N MET A 33 42.77 23.08 -42.23
CA MET A 33 42.07 24.12 -41.51
C MET A 33 42.55 25.48 -42.01
N CYS A 34 41.76 26.11 -42.89
CA CYS A 34 41.92 27.48 -43.34
C CYS A 34 40.61 28.20 -43.08
N ASP A 35 40.62 29.13 -42.13
CA ASP A 35 39.41 29.81 -41.67
C ASP A 35 39.06 31.00 -42.57
N GLU A 36 40.01 31.93 -42.76
CA GLU A 36 39.78 33.16 -43.53
C GLU A 36 41.02 33.58 -44.35
N ILE A 37 40.79 34.13 -45.54
CA ILE A 37 41.80 34.80 -46.37
C ILE A 37 41.33 36.23 -46.63
N VAL A 38 42.02 37.20 -46.05
CA VAL A 38 41.67 38.62 -46.14
C VAL A 38 42.73 39.39 -46.93
N PHE A 39 42.30 40.25 -47.84
CA PHE A 39 43.15 41.22 -48.52
C PHE A 39 42.90 42.60 -47.90
N SER A 40 43.96 43.29 -47.42
CA SER A 40 43.81 44.61 -46.80
C SER A 40 44.83 45.62 -47.32
N ASP A 41 44.38 46.85 -47.55
CA ASP A 41 45.21 47.98 -47.98
C ASP A 41 45.46 48.99 -46.84
N SER A 42 45.13 48.65 -45.59
CA SER A 42 44.91 49.62 -44.52
C SER A 42 46.19 50.13 -43.85
N ASN A 43 46.64 51.32 -44.27
CA ASN A 43 47.39 52.22 -43.39
C ASN A 43 46.41 52.91 -42.43
N PHE A 44 46.40 52.51 -41.17
CA PHE A 44 45.78 53.33 -40.12
C PHE A 44 46.65 54.56 -39.87
N SER A 45 46.20 55.72 -40.32
CA SER A 45 46.82 56.99 -39.92
C SER A 45 46.29 57.38 -38.53
N GLY A 46 47.00 56.97 -37.48
CA GLY A 46 46.82 57.49 -36.12
C GLY A 46 46.82 56.49 -34.96
N SER A 47 46.79 55.17 -35.17
CA SER A 47 46.43 54.22 -34.09
C SER A 47 47.56 53.40 -33.45
N GLY A 48 48.83 53.52 -33.86
CA GLY A 48 49.94 52.88 -33.15
C GLY A 48 49.77 51.38 -32.91
N TYR A 49 49.68 50.57 -33.98
CA TYR A 49 49.78 49.09 -33.95
C TYR A 49 51.17 48.60 -33.52
N GLN A 50 51.66 49.06 -32.37
CA GLN A 50 52.76 48.43 -31.67
C GLN A 50 52.24 47.89 -30.34
N ASN A 51 52.42 46.59 -30.13
CA ASN A 51 51.96 45.76 -29.00
C ASN A 51 50.56 45.14 -29.17
N ASP A 52 50.39 44.28 -30.19
CA ASP A 52 49.22 43.41 -30.30
C ASP A 52 49.00 42.64 -28.97
N PHE A 53 47.77 42.67 -28.46
CA PHE A 53 47.38 41.85 -27.33
C PHE A 53 47.20 40.41 -27.81
N SER A 54 48.06 39.52 -27.32
CA SER A 54 48.00 38.09 -27.62
C SER A 54 47.95 37.33 -26.30
N PRO A 55 46.76 36.96 -25.80
CA PRO A 55 46.66 36.24 -24.55
C PRO A 55 47.38 34.89 -24.63
N GLN A 56 48.08 34.51 -23.57
CA GLN A 56 48.71 33.17 -23.47
C GLN A 56 47.68 32.10 -23.11
N ASN A 57 46.66 32.47 -22.32
CA ASN A 57 45.59 31.62 -21.87
C ASN A 57 44.30 32.43 -21.65
N SER A 58 43.20 31.72 -21.42
CA SER A 58 41.94 32.30 -20.95
C SER A 58 41.38 31.38 -19.89
N ASN A 59 41.44 31.82 -18.63
CA ASN A 59 41.11 30.99 -17.47
C ASN A 59 39.88 31.56 -16.77
N VAL A 60 39.00 30.70 -16.27
CA VAL A 60 37.92 31.11 -15.36
C VAL A 60 38.58 31.68 -14.09
N TYR A 61 38.31 32.95 -13.82
CA TYR A 61 38.85 33.70 -12.69
C TYR A 61 37.87 33.75 -11.52
N ASP A 62 36.58 33.79 -11.83
CA ASP A 62 35.49 33.89 -10.86
C ASP A 62 34.21 33.27 -11.45
N TRP A 63 33.31 32.76 -10.61
CA TRP A 63 32.03 32.19 -11.05
C TRP A 63 30.97 32.25 -9.96
N THR A 64 29.72 32.11 -10.41
CA THR A 64 28.48 32.24 -9.65
C THR A 64 27.49 31.17 -10.16
N ASP A 65 26.28 31.09 -9.61
CA ASP A 65 25.32 30.05 -10.00
C ASP A 65 24.90 30.09 -11.48
N LEU A 66 24.92 31.27 -12.12
CA LEU A 66 24.41 31.48 -13.47
C LEU A 66 25.47 31.98 -14.46
N GLY A 67 26.70 32.19 -14.02
CA GLY A 67 27.67 32.88 -14.84
C GLY A 67 29.09 32.86 -14.30
N PHE A 68 30.02 33.27 -15.14
CA PHE A 68 31.44 33.28 -14.83
C PHE A 68 32.15 34.49 -15.43
N THR A 69 33.31 34.78 -14.87
CA THR A 69 34.28 35.73 -15.40
C THR A 69 35.53 34.97 -15.80
N PHE A 70 35.95 35.07 -17.05
CA PHE A 70 37.24 34.57 -17.49
C PHE A 70 38.22 35.72 -17.75
N ARG A 71 39.49 35.48 -17.44
CA ARG A 71 40.60 36.39 -17.71
C ARG A 71 41.41 35.88 -18.89
N SER A 72 41.55 36.71 -19.91
CA SER A 72 42.54 36.52 -20.97
C SER A 72 43.75 37.42 -20.66
N GLU A 73 44.92 36.85 -20.41
CA GLU A 73 46.12 37.59 -19.98
C GLU A 73 47.32 37.30 -20.89
N ASP A 74 48.09 38.34 -21.22
CA ASP A 74 49.33 38.23 -21.99
C ASP A 74 50.58 38.17 -21.09
N GLN A 75 51.73 37.89 -21.70
CA GLN A 75 53.00 37.80 -20.98
C GLN A 75 53.47 39.09 -20.30
N ASN A 76 52.84 40.23 -20.60
CA ASN A 76 53.18 41.55 -20.08
C ASN A 76 52.23 41.98 -18.93
N GLY A 77 51.36 41.08 -18.47
CA GLY A 77 50.35 41.37 -17.45
C GLY A 77 49.22 42.29 -17.92
N ARG A 78 49.06 42.46 -19.24
CA ARG A 78 47.86 43.10 -19.81
C ARG A 78 46.78 42.03 -19.88
N TYR A 79 45.55 42.39 -19.53
CA TYR A 79 44.45 41.43 -19.55
C TYR A 79 43.11 42.09 -19.81
N MET A 80 42.16 41.25 -20.23
CA MET A 80 40.74 41.57 -20.21
C MET A 80 40.00 40.53 -19.37
N ASP A 81 39.10 41.01 -18.50
CA ASP A 81 38.17 40.18 -17.75
C ASP A 81 36.81 40.27 -18.42
N VAL A 82 36.26 39.11 -18.81
CA VAL A 82 35.00 39.01 -19.54
C VAL A 82 33.99 38.27 -18.67
N THR A 83 32.91 38.95 -18.29
CA THR A 83 31.82 38.36 -17.49
C THR A 83 30.64 38.03 -18.38
N LEU A 84 30.16 36.79 -18.26
CA LEU A 84 29.00 36.23 -18.96
C LEU A 84 28.03 35.63 -17.94
N VAL A 85 26.73 35.91 -18.09
CA VAL A 85 25.69 35.39 -17.21
C VAL A 85 24.50 34.93 -18.04
N HIS A 86 24.00 33.72 -17.76
CA HIS A 86 22.88 33.12 -18.45
C HIS A 86 21.62 33.99 -18.34
N GLY A 87 20.93 34.14 -19.47
CA GLY A 87 19.71 34.95 -19.56
C GLY A 87 19.90 36.46 -19.51
N ILE A 88 21.09 36.98 -19.23
CA ILE A 88 21.35 38.41 -19.17
C ILE A 88 21.97 38.87 -20.51
N PRO A 89 21.37 39.84 -21.22
CA PRO A 89 21.78 40.19 -22.58
C PRO A 89 22.99 41.13 -22.62
N PHE A 90 23.91 41.01 -21.67
CA PHE A 90 25.10 41.86 -21.55
C PHE A 90 26.36 41.02 -21.38
N THR A 91 27.42 41.44 -22.05
CA THR A 91 28.80 40.96 -21.86
C THR A 91 29.64 42.13 -21.35
N TRP A 92 30.17 42.00 -20.14
CA TRP A 92 31.03 43.03 -19.54
C TRP A 92 32.50 42.70 -19.80
N ILE A 93 33.24 43.68 -20.31
CA ILE A 93 34.67 43.55 -20.63
C ILE A 93 35.41 44.63 -19.84
N GLU A 94 36.13 44.23 -18.80
CA GLU A 94 37.00 45.11 -18.01
C GLU A 94 38.45 44.99 -18.51
N LEU A 95 39.14 46.13 -18.64
CA LEU A 95 40.38 46.22 -19.40
C LEU A 95 41.54 46.72 -18.53
N ASN A 96 42.64 45.96 -18.51
CA ASN A 96 43.87 46.36 -17.85
C ASN A 96 44.98 46.63 -18.86
N ASN A 97 45.35 47.91 -19.01
CA ASN A 97 46.39 48.38 -19.96
C ASN A 97 46.13 47.97 -21.42
N LEU A 98 44.85 47.94 -21.82
CA LEU A 98 44.41 47.64 -23.19
C LEU A 98 43.61 48.80 -23.78
N VAL A 99 43.70 48.95 -25.11
CA VAL A 99 42.85 49.84 -25.91
C VAL A 99 41.88 48.97 -26.70
N PRO A 100 40.55 49.09 -26.49
CA PRO A 100 39.58 48.27 -27.20
C PRO A 100 39.57 48.52 -28.71
N LEU A 101 39.50 47.43 -29.47
CA LEU A 101 39.34 47.41 -30.92
C LEU A 101 38.13 46.52 -31.26
N LEU A 102 37.18 47.08 -32.02
CA LEU A 102 35.99 46.39 -32.52
C LEU A 102 36.19 46.13 -34.01
N ILE A 103 36.11 44.87 -34.44
CA ILE A 103 36.46 44.42 -35.81
C ILE A 103 35.22 43.84 -36.53
N PRO A 104 34.18 44.64 -36.83
CA PRO A 104 32.98 44.15 -37.51
C PRO A 104 33.11 44.16 -39.05
N GLY A 105 34.18 44.73 -39.60
CA GLY A 105 34.40 44.90 -41.04
C GLY A 105 33.59 46.03 -41.70
N ALA A 106 33.86 46.24 -42.99
CA ALA A 106 33.42 47.42 -43.76
C ALA A 106 31.90 47.60 -43.88
N THR A 107 31.12 46.53 -43.75
CA THR A 107 29.66 46.54 -43.95
C THR A 107 28.87 46.97 -42.71
N CYS A 108 29.54 47.06 -41.55
CA CYS A 108 28.89 47.43 -40.30
C CYS A 108 28.40 48.88 -40.33
N LYS A 109 27.13 49.07 -39.95
CA LYS A 109 26.56 50.39 -39.70
C LYS A 109 26.44 50.62 -38.20
N ILE A 110 26.55 51.88 -37.79
CA ILE A 110 26.38 52.25 -36.39
C ILE A 110 25.41 53.42 -36.22
N TYR A 111 24.59 53.38 -35.17
CA TYR A 111 23.59 54.41 -34.87
C TYR A 111 23.71 54.92 -33.43
N ASP A 112 23.48 56.21 -33.22
CA ASP A 112 23.49 56.83 -31.89
C ASP A 112 22.22 56.53 -31.07
N LEU A 113 22.15 57.03 -29.84
CA LEU A 113 20.99 56.91 -28.95
C LEU A 113 19.70 57.56 -29.50
N SER A 114 19.81 58.46 -30.49
CA SER A 114 18.66 59.08 -31.15
C SER A 114 18.25 58.33 -32.43
N GLY A 115 18.95 57.24 -32.78
CA GLY A 115 18.70 56.45 -33.98
C GLY A 115 19.32 57.01 -35.26
N ASN A 116 20.21 58.01 -35.17
CA ASN A 116 20.89 58.58 -36.34
C ASN A 116 22.13 57.77 -36.72
N GLU A 117 22.34 57.53 -38.02
CA GLU A 117 23.54 56.85 -38.51
C GLU A 117 24.79 57.71 -38.29
N ILE A 118 25.85 57.12 -37.75
CA ILE A 118 27.09 57.82 -37.45
C ILE A 118 28.10 57.59 -38.58
N ILE A 119 28.37 58.65 -39.33
CA ILE A 119 29.25 58.62 -40.50
C ILE A 119 30.50 59.50 -40.36
N ASN A 120 30.51 60.42 -39.38
CA ASN A 120 31.61 61.35 -39.15
C ASN A 120 32.45 60.90 -37.95
N PHE A 121 33.77 60.81 -38.14
CA PHE A 121 34.72 60.36 -37.11
C PHE A 121 35.93 61.31 -37.03
N PRO A 122 36.58 61.47 -35.86
CA PRO A 122 36.21 60.86 -34.57
C PRO A 122 34.92 61.45 -33.99
N VAL A 123 34.27 60.70 -33.10
CA VAL A 123 33.00 61.10 -32.47
C VAL A 123 33.00 60.72 -30.99
N SER A 124 32.44 61.58 -30.14
CA SER A 124 32.29 61.27 -28.71
C SER A 124 30.90 60.68 -28.44
N LEU A 125 30.86 59.49 -27.86
CA LEU A 125 29.64 58.71 -27.63
C LEU A 125 29.78 57.89 -26.34
N ASN A 126 28.68 57.75 -25.62
CA ASN A 126 28.59 56.87 -24.45
C ASN A 126 27.89 55.55 -24.77
N ALA A 127 27.08 55.52 -25.83
CA ALA A 127 26.47 54.31 -26.35
C ALA A 127 26.13 54.45 -27.83
N PHE A 128 26.16 53.34 -28.57
CA PHE A 128 25.74 53.26 -29.97
C PHE A 128 25.36 51.81 -30.32
N THR A 129 24.61 51.61 -31.41
CA THR A 129 24.37 50.28 -31.97
C THR A 129 25.42 49.92 -33.01
N MET A 130 25.72 48.63 -33.16
CA MET A 130 26.47 48.04 -34.26
C MET A 130 25.57 47.03 -34.98
N GLU A 131 25.41 47.20 -36.29
CA GLU A 131 24.54 46.36 -37.10
C GLU A 131 25.30 45.72 -38.25
N PHE A 132 25.25 44.39 -38.31
CA PHE A 132 25.81 43.59 -39.40
C PHE A 132 24.87 42.42 -39.73
N GLY A 133 24.37 42.41 -40.98
CA GLY A 133 23.28 41.51 -41.38
C GLY A 133 22.01 41.78 -40.58
N ASN A 134 21.49 40.75 -39.92
CA ASN A 134 20.28 40.83 -39.10
C ASN A 134 20.58 40.92 -37.59
N ARG A 135 21.85 41.08 -37.20
CA ARG A 135 22.28 41.15 -35.79
C ARG A 135 22.51 42.61 -35.41
N ILE A 136 22.00 42.99 -34.24
CA ILE A 136 22.07 44.36 -33.70
C ILE A 136 22.67 44.25 -32.31
N TYR A 137 23.82 44.88 -32.09
CA TYR A 137 24.46 44.93 -30.78
C TYR A 137 24.46 46.35 -30.24
N GLY A 138 24.28 46.52 -28.94
CA GLY A 138 24.55 47.78 -28.25
C GLY A 138 25.97 47.80 -27.70
N ILE A 139 26.70 48.89 -27.93
CA ILE A 139 28.01 49.12 -27.32
C ILE A 139 27.86 50.23 -26.31
N HIS A 140 28.23 49.97 -25.05
CA HIS A 140 28.09 50.90 -23.94
C HIS A 140 29.47 51.21 -23.36
N LEU A 141 29.79 52.49 -23.34
CA LEU A 141 31.11 53.01 -23.03
C LEU A 141 31.09 53.92 -21.79
N PRO A 142 32.25 54.11 -21.14
CA PRO A 142 32.42 55.14 -20.14
C PRO A 142 32.12 56.53 -20.69
N THR A 143 31.62 57.42 -19.84
CA THR A 143 31.32 58.80 -20.24
C THR A 143 32.56 59.49 -20.80
N GLY A 144 32.42 60.10 -21.98
CA GLY A 144 33.47 60.86 -22.64
C GLY A 144 34.40 60.04 -23.54
N SER A 145 34.07 58.77 -23.81
CA SER A 145 34.79 57.97 -24.81
C SER A 145 34.73 58.59 -26.21
N ILE A 146 35.80 58.36 -26.99
CA ILE A 146 35.95 58.81 -28.38
C ILE A 146 36.11 57.57 -29.27
N LEU A 147 35.31 57.51 -30.34
CA LEU A 147 35.33 56.44 -31.32
C LEU A 147 36.03 56.91 -32.60
N TYR A 148 37.01 56.13 -33.07
CA TYR A 148 37.70 56.32 -34.34
C TYR A 148 37.30 55.20 -35.29
N ARG A 149 37.25 55.48 -36.60
CA ARG A 149 36.92 54.50 -37.64
C ARG A 149 38.07 54.34 -38.62
N SER A 150 38.39 53.09 -38.96
CA SER A 150 39.38 52.72 -39.97
C SER A 150 38.81 52.76 -41.39
N THR A 151 39.70 52.75 -42.39
CA THR A 151 39.28 52.56 -43.79
C THR A 151 38.69 51.17 -44.05
N GLY A 152 39.06 50.16 -43.26
CA GLY A 152 38.53 48.80 -43.31
C GLY A 152 37.18 48.62 -42.61
N GLY A 153 36.68 49.63 -41.89
CA GLY A 153 35.40 49.60 -41.18
C GLY A 153 35.49 49.24 -39.69
N ASP A 154 36.70 49.09 -39.16
CA ASP A 154 36.93 48.77 -37.75
C ASP A 154 36.91 50.01 -36.87
N PHE A 155 36.64 49.81 -35.58
CA PHE A 155 36.50 50.91 -34.62
C PHE A 155 37.47 50.79 -33.45
N GLN A 156 38.27 51.82 -33.23
CA GLN A 156 39.10 51.95 -32.04
C GLN A 156 38.41 52.85 -31.02
N VAL A 157 38.39 52.43 -29.76
CA VAL A 157 37.74 53.16 -28.67
C VAL A 157 38.80 53.76 -27.76
N GLU A 158 38.85 55.08 -27.69
CA GLU A 158 39.65 55.81 -26.71
C GLU A 158 38.82 56.09 -25.45
N ILE A 159 39.25 55.54 -24.31
CA ILE A 159 38.59 55.74 -23.00
C ILE A 159 39.39 56.77 -22.20
N PRO A 160 38.76 57.85 -21.68
CA PRO A 160 39.45 58.87 -20.87
C PRO A 160 40.24 58.26 -19.71
N THR A 161 41.45 58.77 -19.44
CA THR A 161 42.33 58.27 -18.36
C THR A 161 41.70 58.34 -16.97
N SER A 162 40.81 59.30 -16.73
CA SER A 162 40.04 59.46 -15.49
C SER A 162 38.84 58.53 -15.35
N SER A 163 38.45 57.83 -16.42
CA SER A 163 37.27 56.95 -16.44
C SER A 163 37.66 55.49 -16.17
N PRO A 164 36.78 54.70 -15.51
CA PRO A 164 36.94 53.25 -15.41
C PRO A 164 37.11 52.62 -16.79
N LYS A 165 37.99 51.60 -16.90
CA LYS A 165 38.36 50.97 -18.17
C LYS A 165 37.48 49.76 -18.44
N TYR A 166 36.33 49.99 -19.05
CA TYR A 166 35.42 48.93 -19.45
C TYR A 166 34.78 49.19 -20.82
N LEU A 167 34.21 48.14 -21.38
CA LEU A 167 33.28 48.16 -22.49
C LEU A 167 32.18 47.13 -22.19
N VAL A 168 30.92 47.44 -22.48
CA VAL A 168 29.81 46.47 -22.37
C VAL A 168 29.19 46.28 -23.75
N VAL A 169 28.98 45.04 -24.14
CA VAL A 169 28.23 44.67 -25.35
C VAL A 169 26.88 44.14 -24.93
N SER A 170 25.80 44.59 -25.57
CA SER A 170 24.48 43.99 -25.45
C SER A 170 23.99 43.39 -26.76
N ASP A 171 23.23 42.30 -26.69
CA ASP A 171 22.46 41.79 -27.83
C ASP A 171 21.08 42.48 -27.85
N LEU A 172 20.69 43.11 -28.96
CA LEU A 172 19.47 43.91 -29.06
C LEU A 172 18.47 43.26 -30.02
N PRO A 173 17.23 42.97 -29.57
CA PRO A 173 16.16 42.50 -30.46
C PRO A 173 15.82 43.51 -31.57
N ASN A 174 15.96 44.79 -31.26
CA ASN A 174 15.80 45.89 -32.22
C ASN A 174 16.54 47.14 -31.73
N ARG A 175 16.96 48.00 -32.67
CA ARG A 175 17.76 49.21 -32.36
C ARG A 175 17.09 50.22 -31.44
N ASN A 176 15.75 50.27 -31.41
CA ASN A 176 15.02 51.26 -30.61
C ASN A 176 15.13 50.99 -29.10
N LEU A 177 15.67 49.83 -28.71
CA LEU A 177 15.91 49.47 -27.33
C LEU A 177 17.27 49.95 -26.79
N LEU A 178 18.14 50.56 -27.62
CA LEU A 178 19.47 50.99 -27.17
C LEU A 178 19.41 51.87 -25.91
N SER A 179 18.50 52.84 -25.86
CA SER A 179 18.37 53.72 -24.68
C SER A 179 17.91 52.98 -23.43
N LEU A 180 17.02 51.98 -23.58
CA LEU A 180 16.60 51.13 -22.47
C LEU A 180 17.78 50.30 -21.96
N TYR A 181 18.50 49.63 -22.85
CA TYR A 181 19.60 48.74 -22.48
C TYR A 181 20.77 49.51 -21.88
N ASP A 182 21.07 50.71 -22.38
CA ASP A 182 22.12 51.56 -21.83
C ASP A 182 21.88 51.96 -20.37
N ALA A 183 20.62 52.06 -19.95
CA ALA A 183 20.26 52.34 -18.55
C ALA A 183 20.68 51.23 -17.58
N TYR A 184 20.77 49.98 -18.05
CA TYR A 184 21.11 48.79 -17.24
C TYR A 184 22.53 48.28 -17.51
N ALA A 185 23.12 48.57 -18.67
CA ALA A 185 24.37 47.97 -19.16
C ALA A 185 25.54 48.08 -18.18
N ARG A 186 25.59 49.14 -17.36
CA ARG A 186 26.71 49.38 -16.43
C ARG A 186 26.59 48.58 -15.13
N ASN A 187 25.45 47.97 -14.83
CA ASN A 187 25.23 47.17 -13.62
C ASN A 187 25.71 45.74 -13.83
N LYS A 188 27.03 45.52 -13.67
CA LYS A 188 27.66 44.21 -13.81
C LYS A 188 27.26 43.30 -12.63
N PRO A 189 26.76 42.08 -12.86
CA PRO A 189 26.61 41.06 -11.83
C PRO A 189 27.94 40.76 -11.15
N VAL A 190 27.96 40.83 -9.82
CA VAL A 190 29.09 40.42 -8.97
C VAL A 190 28.77 39.15 -8.18
N ASN A 191 27.49 38.82 -8.05
CA ASN A 191 27.02 37.55 -7.54
C ASN A 191 25.66 37.22 -8.18
N THR A 192 25.42 35.94 -8.49
CA THR A 192 24.11 35.44 -8.88
C THR A 192 23.79 34.22 -8.04
N SER A 193 22.60 34.18 -7.46
CA SER A 193 22.16 33.08 -6.62
C SER A 193 20.83 32.51 -7.10
N PHE A 194 20.77 31.18 -7.19
CA PHE A 194 19.53 30.44 -7.44
C PHE A 194 18.99 29.88 -6.13
N LEU A 195 17.79 30.33 -5.75
CA LEU A 195 17.13 29.97 -4.50
C LEU A 195 15.84 29.19 -4.79
N TRP A 196 15.47 28.27 -3.92
CA TRP A 196 14.20 27.55 -3.99
C TRP A 196 13.55 27.37 -2.61
N ASP A 197 12.22 27.31 -2.60
CA ASP A 197 11.42 27.05 -1.41
C ASP A 197 10.25 26.12 -1.75
N TYR A 198 10.24 24.93 -1.15
CA TYR A 198 9.17 23.95 -1.35
C TYR A 198 8.10 24.09 -0.27
N LYS A 199 7.03 24.81 -0.63
CA LYS A 199 5.87 25.07 0.23
C LYS A 199 4.82 23.98 0.04
N ILE A 200 5.08 22.80 0.60
CA ILE A 200 4.19 21.64 0.48
C ILE A 200 2.73 21.94 0.87
N SER A 201 2.49 22.73 1.92
CA SER A 201 1.14 23.11 2.35
C SER A 201 0.39 24.01 1.37
N GLU A 202 1.09 24.66 0.45
CA GLU A 202 0.52 25.48 -0.63
C GLU A 202 0.51 24.72 -1.97
N GLY A 203 1.08 23.51 -2.02
CA GLY A 203 1.25 22.75 -3.25
C GLY A 203 2.14 23.48 -4.26
N LYS A 204 3.16 24.21 -3.79
CA LYS A 204 3.99 25.10 -4.62
C LYS A 204 5.48 24.93 -4.38
N ILE A 205 6.25 25.14 -5.44
CA ILE A 205 7.69 25.40 -5.38
C ILE A 205 7.92 26.81 -5.90
N ASN A 206 8.55 27.66 -5.09
CA ASN A 206 9.02 28.97 -5.51
C ASN A 206 10.50 28.85 -5.89
N THR A 207 10.89 29.38 -7.05
CA THR A 207 12.30 29.57 -7.41
C THR A 207 12.58 31.05 -7.56
N THR A 208 13.76 31.50 -7.14
CA THR A 208 14.15 32.91 -7.25
C THR A 208 15.57 33.03 -7.81
N PHE A 209 15.73 33.82 -8.86
CA PHE A 209 17.04 34.31 -9.30
C PHE A 209 17.33 35.64 -8.61
N GLN A 210 18.38 35.68 -7.80
CA GLN A 210 18.88 36.90 -7.17
C GLN A 210 20.16 37.35 -7.87
N ILE A 211 20.20 38.61 -8.31
CA ILE A 211 21.32 39.19 -9.04
C ILE A 211 21.85 40.41 -8.28
N ASP A 212 22.99 40.25 -7.61
CA ASP A 212 23.69 41.34 -6.95
C ASP A 212 24.62 42.00 -7.97
N THR A 213 24.48 43.30 -8.19
CA THR A 213 25.25 44.02 -9.22
C THR A 213 26.13 45.13 -8.63
N LYS A 214 27.15 45.52 -9.39
CA LYS A 214 27.97 46.70 -9.16
C LYS A 214 28.03 47.53 -10.43
N ASN A 215 27.69 48.81 -10.32
CA ASN A 215 27.76 49.74 -11.42
C ASN A 215 29.23 50.07 -11.75
N LEU A 216 29.68 49.75 -12.97
CA LEU A 216 31.06 49.93 -13.42
C LEU A 216 31.49 51.40 -13.50
N GLN A 217 30.55 52.33 -13.68
CA GLN A 217 30.85 53.76 -13.82
C GLN A 217 30.91 54.47 -12.47
N THR A 218 29.97 54.19 -11.58
CA THR A 218 29.78 54.92 -10.31
C THR A 218 30.24 54.15 -9.08
N GLY A 219 30.40 52.82 -9.19
CA GLY A 219 30.67 51.93 -8.07
C GLY A 219 29.45 51.63 -7.20
N ALA A 220 28.26 52.14 -7.53
CA ALA A 220 27.02 51.86 -6.79
C ALA A 220 26.70 50.36 -6.81
N LEU A 221 26.21 49.83 -5.69
CA LEU A 221 25.84 48.43 -5.54
C LEU A 221 24.33 48.24 -5.74
N ASN A 222 23.94 47.02 -6.09
CA ASN A 222 22.54 46.56 -6.18
C ASN A 222 21.70 47.46 -7.10
N GLY A 223 22.19 47.67 -8.33
CA GLY A 223 21.38 48.20 -9.43
C GLY A 223 20.57 47.08 -10.09
N GLU A 224 19.41 47.42 -10.66
CA GLU A 224 18.68 46.46 -11.50
C GLU A 224 19.47 46.08 -12.75
N THR A 225 19.22 44.90 -13.28
CA THR A 225 19.69 44.48 -14.61
C THR A 225 18.53 43.91 -15.42
N LEU A 226 18.80 43.53 -16.68
CA LEU A 226 17.85 42.82 -17.53
C LEU A 226 18.09 41.31 -17.45
N MET A 227 17.02 40.53 -17.38
CA MET A 227 17.06 39.08 -17.49
C MET A 227 15.94 38.60 -18.41
N SER A 228 16.26 37.67 -19.28
CA SER A 228 15.34 37.06 -20.25
C SER A 228 14.97 35.66 -19.79
N PHE A 229 13.71 35.26 -19.97
CA PHE A 229 13.17 34.03 -19.43
C PHE A 229 12.72 33.10 -20.55
N LEU A 230 13.27 31.88 -20.58
CA LEU A 230 12.90 30.77 -21.47
C LEU A 230 11.47 30.22 -21.22
N PRO A 231 10.87 29.49 -22.18
CA PRO A 231 9.51 28.93 -22.08
C PRO A 231 9.15 28.23 -20.77
N HIS A 232 10.02 27.35 -20.27
CA HIS A 232 9.75 26.61 -19.03
C HIS A 232 9.58 27.51 -17.79
N HIS A 233 10.11 28.73 -17.80
CA HIS A 233 9.97 29.68 -16.68
C HIS A 233 8.56 30.27 -16.59
N TYR A 234 7.91 30.51 -17.73
CA TYR A 234 6.65 31.29 -17.78
C TYR A 234 5.43 30.45 -18.11
N ARG A 235 5.60 29.23 -18.62
CA ARG A 235 4.48 28.40 -19.02
C ARG A 235 3.92 27.61 -17.83
N ASN A 236 2.62 27.77 -17.58
CA ASN A 236 1.92 27.14 -16.46
C ASN A 236 2.53 27.50 -15.07
N THR A 237 3.18 28.65 -14.98
CA THR A 237 3.75 29.20 -13.74
C THR A 237 3.04 30.49 -13.34
N THR A 238 3.30 30.96 -12.12
CA THR A 238 2.96 32.33 -11.71
C THR A 238 4.22 33.18 -11.70
N ILE A 239 4.27 34.18 -12.58
CA ILE A 239 5.36 35.15 -12.68
C ILE A 239 5.09 36.34 -11.74
N ASN A 240 6.05 36.65 -10.86
CA ASN A 240 5.92 37.72 -9.87
C ASN A 240 6.68 39.01 -10.26
N PHE A 241 6.87 39.24 -11.56
CA PHE A 241 7.52 40.41 -12.15
C PHE A 241 6.91 40.75 -13.53
N ASN A 242 7.27 41.89 -14.13
CA ASN A 242 6.67 42.35 -15.39
C ASN A 242 7.65 42.26 -16.55
N TYR A 243 7.19 41.72 -17.69
CA TYR A 243 7.95 41.71 -18.93
C TYR A 243 7.93 43.07 -19.64
N ILE A 244 9.02 43.37 -20.34
CA ILE A 244 9.22 44.56 -21.13
C ILE A 244 8.76 44.30 -22.56
N ASN A 245 7.75 45.04 -23.02
CA ASN A 245 7.20 44.88 -24.35
C ASN A 245 8.24 45.19 -25.45
N GLY A 246 8.38 44.29 -26.43
CA GLY A 246 9.27 44.44 -27.58
C GLY A 246 10.73 44.05 -27.33
N ALA A 247 11.09 43.61 -26.12
CA ALA A 247 12.42 43.13 -25.76
C ALA A 247 12.54 41.60 -25.82
N ASP A 248 11.71 40.93 -26.63
CA ASP A 248 11.71 39.47 -26.73
C ASP A 248 12.83 38.95 -27.65
N TYR A 249 13.42 37.80 -27.31
CA TYR A 249 14.39 37.09 -28.16
C TYR A 249 13.81 35.80 -28.69
N GLN A 250 14.28 35.36 -29.87
CA GLN A 250 13.97 34.04 -30.43
C GLN A 250 15.21 33.16 -30.40
N LEU A 251 15.16 32.06 -29.67
CA LEU A 251 16.21 31.02 -29.65
C LEU A 251 15.70 29.72 -30.29
N ILE A 252 16.62 28.76 -30.45
CA ILE A 252 16.29 27.37 -30.80
C ILE A 252 15.43 26.67 -29.72
N LEU A 253 15.45 27.21 -28.50
CA LEU A 253 14.67 26.73 -27.35
C LEU A 253 13.29 27.41 -27.24
N GLY A 254 12.92 28.23 -28.23
CA GLY A 254 11.69 29.01 -28.21
C GLY A 254 11.90 30.48 -27.84
N LYS A 255 10.78 31.16 -27.61
CA LYS A 255 10.74 32.60 -27.37
C LYS A 255 11.08 32.94 -25.92
N MET A 256 11.94 33.93 -25.73
CA MET A 256 12.29 34.48 -24.43
C MET A 256 11.59 35.81 -24.16
N HIS A 257 11.20 36.04 -22.91
CA HIS A 257 10.62 37.31 -22.46
C HIS A 257 11.55 38.01 -21.48
N THR A 258 11.85 39.29 -21.70
CA THR A 258 12.81 40.06 -20.88
C THR A 258 12.11 40.91 -19.83
N ALA A 259 12.65 40.92 -18.61
CA ALA A 259 12.22 41.76 -17.50
C ALA A 259 13.42 42.51 -16.89
N SER A 260 13.16 43.58 -16.14
CA SER A 260 14.18 44.26 -15.32
C SER A 260 13.98 43.94 -13.83
N GLY A 261 15.07 43.86 -13.08
CA GLY A 261 15.01 43.63 -11.65
C GLY A 261 16.34 43.18 -11.04
N GLN A 262 16.28 42.84 -9.75
CA GLN A 262 17.35 42.22 -8.97
C GLN A 262 16.93 40.85 -8.41
N LEU A 263 15.61 40.62 -8.32
CA LEU A 263 14.98 39.42 -7.79
C LEU A 263 13.88 39.02 -8.76
N PHE A 264 13.96 37.79 -9.26
CA PHE A 264 13.00 37.24 -10.19
C PHE A 264 12.43 35.94 -9.64
N SER A 265 11.24 36.03 -9.04
CA SER A 265 10.56 34.90 -8.41
C SER A 265 9.48 34.29 -9.29
N ILE A 266 9.46 32.96 -9.36
CA ILE A 266 8.54 32.16 -10.17
C ILE A 266 7.92 31.09 -9.26
N ASP A 267 6.59 30.98 -9.24
CA ASP A 267 5.90 29.88 -8.54
C ASP A 267 5.44 28.80 -9.52
N TYR A 268 5.74 27.55 -9.17
CA TYR A 268 5.32 26.35 -9.89
C TYR A 268 4.39 25.52 -9.01
N SER A 269 3.46 24.80 -9.63
CA SER A 269 2.58 23.86 -8.91
C SER A 269 3.29 22.52 -8.72
N PHE A 270 3.40 22.07 -7.47
CA PHE A 270 3.92 20.75 -7.12
C PHE A 270 3.36 20.30 -5.77
N GLY A 271 2.46 19.31 -5.81
CA GLY A 271 1.69 18.88 -4.63
C GLY A 271 2.27 17.70 -3.84
N GLY A 272 3.45 17.20 -4.23
CA GLY A 272 4.03 15.97 -3.72
C GLY A 272 3.77 14.75 -4.59
N MET A 273 4.45 13.64 -4.29
CA MET A 273 4.35 12.38 -5.01
C MET A 273 4.64 11.21 -4.07
N PRO A 274 3.87 10.11 -4.11
CA PRO A 274 4.19 8.92 -3.33
C PRO A 274 5.53 8.31 -3.78
N PRO A 275 6.17 7.47 -2.95
CA PRO A 275 7.46 6.87 -3.31
C PRO A 275 7.39 5.74 -4.35
N TYR A 276 6.22 5.12 -4.49
CA TYR A 276 5.90 4.07 -5.45
C TYR A 276 4.38 3.95 -5.57
N LEU A 277 3.87 3.30 -6.63
CA LEU A 277 2.45 2.96 -6.74
C LEU A 277 2.14 1.62 -6.03
N PRO A 278 1.05 1.52 -5.25
CA PRO A 278 0.65 0.28 -4.60
C PRO A 278 0.08 -0.75 -5.59
N GLU A 279 -0.24 -1.95 -5.10
CA GLU A 279 -0.73 -3.07 -5.91
C GLU A 279 -1.88 -2.64 -6.85
N PRO A 280 -1.85 -3.00 -8.15
CA PRO A 280 -2.99 -2.78 -9.03
C PRO A 280 -4.22 -3.62 -8.62
N LEU A 281 -5.35 -2.97 -8.34
CA LEU A 281 -6.55 -3.64 -7.82
C LEU A 281 -7.51 -4.12 -8.92
N ASN A 282 -7.18 -3.88 -10.19
CA ASN A 282 -7.98 -4.26 -11.34
C ASN A 282 -7.57 -5.61 -11.97
N LEU A 283 -6.57 -6.31 -11.40
CA LEU A 283 -6.05 -7.55 -11.94
C LEU A 283 -7.00 -8.72 -11.67
N THR A 284 -7.22 -9.57 -12.66
CA THR A 284 -7.80 -10.91 -12.47
C THR A 284 -6.80 -11.85 -11.78
N ASP A 285 -7.26 -12.97 -11.21
CA ASP A 285 -6.36 -13.96 -10.58
C ASP A 285 -5.26 -14.45 -11.53
N VAL A 286 -5.59 -14.66 -12.80
CA VAL A 286 -4.63 -15.06 -13.84
C VAL A 286 -3.58 -13.98 -14.08
N GLN A 287 -4.01 -12.72 -14.17
CA GLN A 287 -3.11 -11.58 -14.37
C GLN A 287 -2.24 -11.31 -13.13
N LYS A 288 -2.78 -11.53 -11.93
CA LYS A 288 -2.04 -11.45 -10.66
C LYS A 288 -0.99 -12.54 -10.56
N GLN A 289 -1.35 -13.78 -10.90
CA GLN A 289 -0.39 -14.89 -10.95
C GLN A 289 0.72 -14.62 -11.97
N ARG A 290 0.37 -14.16 -13.17
CA ARG A 290 1.32 -13.76 -14.22
C ARG A 290 2.34 -12.76 -13.70
N LEU A 291 1.90 -11.67 -13.08
CA LEU A 291 2.79 -10.65 -12.53
C LEU A 291 3.69 -11.23 -11.44
N ASN A 292 3.16 -12.08 -10.55
CA ASN A 292 3.95 -12.80 -9.56
C ASN A 292 5.01 -13.71 -10.20
N ASP A 293 4.69 -14.41 -11.29
CA ASP A 293 5.65 -15.25 -12.02
C ASP A 293 6.81 -14.41 -12.57
N MET A 294 6.51 -13.24 -13.16
CA MET A 294 7.55 -12.35 -13.68
C MET A 294 8.42 -11.78 -12.55
N ILE A 295 7.82 -11.38 -11.42
CA ILE A 295 8.54 -10.91 -10.22
C ILE A 295 9.45 -12.01 -9.66
N ASN A 296 8.96 -13.23 -9.53
CA ASN A 296 9.73 -14.38 -9.05
C ASN A 296 10.88 -14.73 -10.00
N TYR A 297 10.65 -14.66 -11.31
CA TYR A 297 11.72 -14.83 -12.30
C TYR A 297 12.81 -13.77 -12.11
N LYS A 298 12.43 -12.50 -11.97
CA LYS A 298 13.38 -11.41 -11.78
C LYS A 298 14.18 -11.59 -10.48
N ALA A 299 13.52 -11.96 -9.38
CA ALA A 299 14.20 -12.22 -8.12
C ALA A 299 15.26 -13.33 -8.24
N SER A 300 14.95 -14.43 -8.93
CA SER A 300 15.91 -15.54 -9.16
C SER A 300 17.07 -15.19 -10.10
N HIS A 301 16.98 -14.10 -10.86
CA HIS A 301 17.98 -13.64 -11.83
C HIS A 301 18.48 -12.21 -11.54
N SER A 302 18.34 -11.74 -10.29
CA SER A 302 18.66 -10.36 -9.90
C SER A 302 20.14 -10.13 -9.53
N GLY A 303 21.04 -11.08 -9.82
CA GLY A 303 22.48 -10.93 -9.58
C GLY A 303 23.21 -10.18 -10.71
N GLY A 304 24.20 -9.35 -10.36
CA GLY A 304 25.07 -8.65 -11.31
C GLY A 304 24.46 -7.34 -11.83
N PHE A 305 24.71 -6.24 -11.10
CA PHE A 305 24.17 -4.92 -11.41
C PHE A 305 25.13 -4.14 -12.32
N ASN A 306 25.08 -4.41 -13.63
CA ASN A 306 25.81 -3.73 -14.73
C ASN A 306 27.36 -3.63 -14.68
N GLY A 307 28.03 -4.04 -13.60
CA GLY A 307 29.48 -4.21 -13.54
C GLY A 307 30.33 -2.93 -13.68
N ASN A 308 29.70 -1.77 -13.84
CA ASN A 308 30.28 -0.42 -13.86
C ASN A 308 29.31 0.55 -13.17
N THR A 309 29.71 1.82 -13.05
CA THR A 309 28.93 2.87 -12.36
C THR A 309 27.58 3.19 -12.99
N TYR A 310 27.27 2.80 -14.23
CA TYR A 310 25.98 3.11 -14.84
C TYR A 310 24.84 2.37 -14.13
N ALA A 311 25.12 1.18 -13.59
CA ALA A 311 24.37 0.53 -12.52
C ALA A 311 22.83 0.53 -12.59
N LYS A 312 22.20 0.66 -13.78
CA LYS A 312 20.72 0.72 -13.99
C LYS A 312 19.93 -0.28 -13.14
N GLY A 313 20.45 -1.50 -13.04
CA GLY A 313 19.83 -2.57 -12.27
C GLY A 313 19.54 -2.20 -10.80
N LEU A 314 20.30 -1.30 -10.17
CA LEU A 314 20.06 -0.86 -8.80
C LEU A 314 18.69 -0.17 -8.67
N GLY A 315 18.40 0.78 -9.56
CA GLY A 315 17.10 1.45 -9.60
C GLY A 315 15.99 0.51 -10.03
N GLU A 316 16.18 -0.23 -11.13
CA GLU A 316 15.16 -1.12 -11.70
C GLU A 316 14.75 -2.26 -10.74
N ASN A 317 15.72 -2.98 -10.15
CA ASN A 317 15.42 -4.06 -9.20
C ASN A 317 14.83 -3.52 -7.88
N SER A 318 15.18 -2.31 -7.46
CA SER A 318 14.56 -1.70 -6.27
C SER A 318 13.07 -1.40 -6.49
N ASN A 319 12.66 -1.09 -7.72
CA ASN A 319 11.26 -0.93 -8.07
C ASN A 319 10.53 -2.28 -7.97
N VAL A 320 11.09 -3.32 -8.60
CA VAL A 320 10.53 -4.68 -8.54
C VAL A 320 10.51 -5.24 -7.11
N MET A 321 11.47 -4.86 -6.26
CA MET A 321 11.46 -5.20 -4.83
C MET A 321 10.21 -4.64 -4.13
N LEU A 322 9.85 -3.37 -4.39
CA LEU A 322 8.65 -2.77 -3.81
C LEU A 322 7.35 -3.35 -4.42
N MET A 323 7.36 -3.70 -5.71
CA MET A 323 6.27 -4.46 -6.33
C MET A 323 6.11 -5.83 -5.65
N ALA A 324 7.20 -6.56 -5.40
CA ALA A 324 7.16 -7.83 -4.71
C ALA A 324 6.60 -7.71 -3.29
N LYS A 325 6.96 -6.63 -2.58
CA LYS A 325 6.41 -6.32 -1.24
C LYS A 325 4.90 -6.09 -1.30
N THR A 326 4.43 -5.25 -2.22
CA THR A 326 3.00 -4.90 -2.33
C THR A 326 2.14 -6.05 -2.83
N MET A 327 2.68 -6.91 -3.70
CA MET A 327 2.01 -8.10 -4.22
C MET A 327 2.06 -9.30 -3.25
N ASN A 328 2.62 -9.14 -2.04
CA ASN A 328 2.86 -10.20 -1.05
C ASN A 328 3.73 -11.38 -1.55
N ALA A 329 4.64 -11.12 -2.51
CA ALA A 329 5.62 -12.08 -3.00
C ALA A 329 6.85 -12.15 -2.06
N ASN A 330 6.63 -12.59 -0.82
CA ASN A 330 7.59 -12.49 0.29
C ASN A 330 8.99 -13.06 0.01
N SER A 331 9.07 -14.19 -0.71
CA SER A 331 10.35 -14.81 -1.08
C SER A 331 11.12 -13.94 -2.09
N ALA A 332 10.45 -13.49 -3.15
CA ALA A 332 11.04 -12.60 -4.14
C ALA A 332 11.49 -11.26 -3.52
N PHE A 333 10.64 -10.67 -2.67
CA PHE A 333 10.96 -9.46 -1.92
C PHE A 333 12.25 -9.63 -1.11
N THR A 334 12.35 -10.71 -0.34
CA THR A 334 13.53 -10.99 0.50
C THR A 334 14.79 -11.16 -0.34
N THR A 335 14.72 -11.91 -1.44
CA THR A 335 15.86 -12.11 -2.34
C THR A 335 16.33 -10.80 -2.97
N LEU A 336 15.40 -10.02 -3.53
CA LEU A 336 15.73 -8.73 -4.16
C LEU A 336 16.34 -7.75 -3.15
N LYS A 337 15.75 -7.64 -1.96
CA LYS A 337 16.26 -6.80 -0.87
C LYS A 337 17.70 -7.17 -0.49
N ASN A 338 17.96 -8.46 -0.28
CA ASN A 338 19.28 -8.93 0.12
C ASN A 338 20.33 -8.72 -0.99
N ASN A 339 19.98 -8.99 -2.25
CA ASN A 339 20.88 -8.79 -3.39
C ASN A 339 21.24 -7.31 -3.56
N LEU A 340 20.26 -6.41 -3.44
CA LEU A 340 20.51 -4.96 -3.45
C LEU A 340 21.42 -4.54 -2.29
N LYS A 341 21.14 -5.01 -1.07
CA LYS A 341 21.96 -4.71 0.12
C LYS A 341 23.41 -5.17 -0.06
N THR A 342 23.63 -6.35 -0.63
CA THR A 342 24.96 -6.87 -0.94
C THR A 342 25.67 -6.00 -1.95
N GLU A 343 25.02 -5.63 -3.06
CA GLU A 343 25.63 -4.81 -4.10
C GLU A 343 26.00 -3.41 -3.59
N PHE A 344 25.08 -2.73 -2.90
CA PHE A 344 25.38 -1.42 -2.29
C PHE A 344 26.52 -1.50 -1.28
N THR A 345 26.53 -2.52 -0.42
CA THR A 345 27.60 -2.71 0.56
C THR A 345 28.96 -2.89 -0.12
N ASP A 346 29.01 -3.59 -1.26
CA ASP A 346 30.26 -3.77 -2.01
C ASP A 346 30.74 -2.44 -2.62
N TRP A 347 29.87 -1.68 -3.28
CA TRP A 347 30.21 -0.38 -3.87
C TRP A 347 30.61 0.69 -2.84
N TRP A 348 29.97 0.69 -1.67
CA TRP A 348 30.06 1.80 -0.70
C TRP A 348 30.99 1.53 0.48
N THR A 349 31.52 0.31 0.59
CA THR A 349 32.52 -0.03 1.62
C THR A 349 33.88 -0.21 0.97
N TYR A 350 34.87 0.56 1.42
CA TYR A 350 36.25 0.39 1.00
C TYR A 350 37.15 0.00 2.18
N ASN A 351 37.78 -1.17 2.09
CA ASN A 351 38.78 -1.63 3.04
C ASN A 351 40.17 -1.59 2.39
N PRO A 352 41.13 -0.79 2.89
CA PRO A 352 42.48 -0.71 2.33
C PRO A 352 43.22 -2.04 2.23
N SER A 353 42.89 -3.02 3.09
CA SER A 353 43.49 -4.36 3.03
C SER A 353 43.03 -5.20 1.84
N GLU A 354 41.93 -4.82 1.17
CA GLU A 354 41.37 -5.49 0.00
C GLU A 354 41.75 -4.78 -1.31
N ALA A 355 42.55 -3.71 -1.25
CA ALA A 355 42.81 -2.80 -2.37
C ALA A 355 43.25 -3.50 -3.68
N SER A 356 44.04 -4.58 -3.61
CA SER A 356 44.51 -5.29 -4.81
C SER A 356 43.42 -6.10 -5.52
N ASN A 357 42.30 -6.40 -4.83
CA ASN A 357 41.21 -7.25 -5.33
C ASN A 357 39.85 -6.53 -5.32
N LYS A 358 39.76 -5.30 -4.79
CA LYS A 358 38.51 -4.54 -4.70
C LYS A 358 38.07 -4.10 -6.09
N LYS A 359 36.90 -4.60 -6.51
CA LYS A 359 36.38 -4.35 -7.84
C LYS A 359 35.58 -3.05 -7.93
N TYR A 360 34.75 -2.77 -6.92
CA TYR A 360 33.83 -1.64 -6.90
C TYR A 360 34.17 -0.67 -5.78
N PHE A 361 34.33 0.61 -6.07
CA PHE A 361 34.57 1.64 -5.04
C PHE A 361 34.36 3.05 -5.59
N PHE A 362 34.21 4.01 -4.69
CA PHE A 362 34.25 5.44 -5.01
C PHE A 362 35.56 6.06 -4.50
N ALA A 363 36.20 6.87 -5.34
CA ALA A 363 37.43 7.59 -5.04
C ALA A 363 37.18 9.11 -5.02
N ASN A 364 37.78 9.79 -4.06
CA ASN A 364 37.67 11.24 -3.89
C ASN A 364 38.84 11.96 -4.60
N TYR A 365 38.51 13.01 -5.36
CA TYR A 365 39.42 13.89 -6.09
C TYR A 365 39.15 15.36 -5.71
N PRO A 366 39.59 15.82 -4.53
CA PRO A 366 39.24 17.15 -4.02
C PRO A 366 39.78 18.31 -4.88
N ASP A 367 40.93 18.14 -5.54
CA ASP A 367 41.51 19.17 -6.43
C ASP A 367 40.63 19.43 -7.67
N TYR A 368 39.85 18.43 -8.09
CA TYR A 368 38.86 18.55 -9.17
C TYR A 368 37.45 18.79 -8.61
N GLY A 369 37.33 18.90 -7.29
CA GLY A 369 36.06 18.98 -6.59
C GLY A 369 35.13 17.80 -6.94
N ALA A 370 35.60 16.56 -6.99
CA ALA A 370 34.83 15.44 -7.56
C ALA A 370 34.95 14.11 -6.80
N MET A 371 33.95 13.25 -6.97
CA MET A 371 33.96 11.85 -6.51
C MET A 371 33.60 10.92 -7.68
N ILE A 372 34.45 9.93 -7.92
CA ILE A 372 34.36 9.04 -9.10
C ILE A 372 34.24 7.58 -8.67
N GLY A 373 33.23 6.88 -9.17
CA GLY A 373 33.08 5.44 -8.99
C GLY A 373 33.88 4.63 -10.03
N PHE A 374 34.40 3.48 -9.60
CA PHE A 374 35.14 2.53 -10.44
C PHE A 374 34.54 1.12 -10.34
N PRO A 375 34.43 0.37 -11.46
CA PRO A 375 34.83 0.74 -12.82
C PRO A 375 33.90 1.80 -13.44
N PRO A 376 34.45 2.80 -14.15
CA PRO A 376 33.64 3.84 -14.78
C PRO A 376 32.96 3.30 -16.05
N GLY A 377 31.91 3.98 -16.50
CA GLY A 377 31.24 3.72 -17.79
C GLY A 377 31.03 5.04 -18.54
N TYR A 378 30.97 4.99 -19.87
CA TYR A 378 30.58 6.12 -20.74
C TYR A 378 31.33 7.46 -20.50
N GLY A 379 32.56 7.40 -19.97
CA GLY A 379 33.35 8.60 -19.68
C GLY A 379 33.07 9.22 -18.32
N SER A 380 32.42 8.53 -17.38
CA SER A 380 32.13 9.04 -16.03
C SER A 380 33.37 9.45 -15.24
N GLN A 381 34.55 8.92 -15.57
CA GLN A 381 35.84 9.37 -15.02
C GLN A 381 36.25 10.78 -15.46
N GLY A 382 35.67 11.28 -16.55
CA GLY A 382 35.75 12.67 -17.02
C GLY A 382 34.55 13.51 -16.58
N PHE A 383 33.82 13.07 -15.55
CA PHE A 383 32.62 13.73 -15.00
C PHE A 383 31.39 13.72 -15.91
N ASN A 384 31.41 12.93 -16.98
CA ASN A 384 30.21 12.75 -17.80
C ASN A 384 29.15 11.96 -17.03
N ASP A 385 27.89 12.27 -17.29
CA ASP A 385 26.75 11.42 -16.95
C ASP A 385 26.60 11.08 -15.45
N LEU A 386 27.23 11.85 -14.55
CA LEU A 386 27.26 11.50 -13.13
C LEU A 386 25.85 11.38 -12.54
N HIS A 387 24.92 12.24 -12.96
CA HIS A 387 23.52 12.20 -12.54
C HIS A 387 22.77 10.98 -13.11
N PHE A 388 23.08 10.54 -14.34
CA PHE A 388 22.52 9.29 -14.89
C PHE A 388 23.02 8.08 -14.09
N HIS A 389 24.33 7.97 -13.91
CA HIS A 389 24.96 6.85 -13.21
C HIS A 389 24.52 6.79 -11.73
N TYR A 390 24.74 7.90 -11.02
CA TYR A 390 24.54 7.96 -9.58
C TYR A 390 23.07 8.12 -9.21
N GLY A 391 22.22 8.60 -10.12
CA GLY A 391 20.77 8.57 -9.96
C GLY A 391 20.22 7.17 -9.67
N TYR A 392 20.72 6.13 -10.36
CA TYR A 392 20.33 4.75 -10.09
C TYR A 392 20.77 4.26 -8.69
N PHE A 393 21.95 4.69 -8.23
CA PHE A 393 22.37 4.44 -6.85
C PHE A 393 21.43 5.14 -5.86
N THR A 394 21.09 6.40 -6.11
CA THR A 394 20.24 7.21 -5.23
C THR A 394 18.81 6.64 -5.13
N VAL A 395 18.16 6.33 -6.25
CA VAL A 395 16.81 5.72 -6.25
C VAL A 395 16.83 4.36 -5.57
N GLY A 396 17.79 3.50 -5.95
CA GLY A 396 17.89 2.15 -5.39
C GLY A 396 18.13 2.16 -3.88
N ALA A 397 18.98 3.06 -3.40
CA ALA A 397 19.27 3.19 -1.99
C ALA A 397 18.09 3.75 -1.20
N ALA A 398 17.44 4.81 -1.70
CA ALA A 398 16.27 5.38 -1.05
C ALA A 398 15.17 4.32 -0.87
N ARG A 399 14.87 3.55 -1.92
CA ARG A 399 13.87 2.45 -1.87
C ARG A 399 14.28 1.31 -0.95
N LEU A 400 15.58 0.96 -0.88
CA LEU A 400 16.07 -0.04 0.05
C LEU A 400 15.96 0.43 1.51
N MET A 401 16.27 1.70 1.79
CA MET A 401 16.17 2.30 3.13
C MET A 401 14.75 2.26 3.68
N MET A 402 13.74 2.42 2.82
CA MET A 402 12.31 2.28 3.20
C MET A 402 11.95 0.91 3.79
N VAL A 403 12.75 -0.13 3.53
CA VAL A 403 12.46 -1.52 3.94
C VAL A 403 13.60 -2.19 4.71
N ASP A 404 14.71 -1.49 4.93
CA ASP A 404 15.89 -1.98 5.64
C ASP A 404 16.52 -0.84 6.46
N ASN A 405 16.07 -0.74 7.72
CA ASN A 405 16.50 0.31 8.63
C ASN A 405 17.99 0.19 9.03
N ASP A 406 18.55 -1.02 9.02
CA ASP A 406 19.97 -1.23 9.32
C ASP A 406 20.86 -0.68 8.19
N PHE A 407 20.45 -0.92 6.95
CA PHE A 407 21.09 -0.33 5.78
C PHE A 407 20.99 1.21 5.81
N LYS A 408 19.82 1.75 6.14
CA LYS A 408 19.61 3.20 6.32
C LYS A 408 20.56 3.80 7.34
N GLN A 409 20.67 3.21 8.54
CA GLN A 409 21.57 3.70 9.58
C GLN A 409 23.05 3.65 9.15
N SER A 410 23.42 2.63 8.36
CA SER A 410 24.82 2.41 7.97
C SER A 410 25.26 3.26 6.78
N TYR A 411 24.36 3.61 5.85
CA TYR A 411 24.73 4.18 4.55
C TYR A 411 23.99 5.47 4.15
N ALA A 412 23.16 6.05 5.02
CA ALA A 412 22.51 7.35 4.74
C ALA A 412 23.53 8.44 4.35
N ASP A 413 24.65 8.55 5.06
CA ASP A 413 25.67 9.56 4.78
C ASP A 413 26.38 9.32 3.43
N MET A 414 26.62 8.05 3.07
CA MET A 414 27.18 7.72 1.75
C MET A 414 26.19 8.05 0.63
N ALA A 415 24.90 7.77 0.82
CA ALA A 415 23.87 8.15 -0.16
C ALA A 415 23.81 9.68 -0.34
N LYS A 416 23.91 10.46 0.75
CA LYS A 416 24.02 11.94 0.66
C LYS A 416 25.27 12.37 -0.09
N LEU A 417 26.43 11.74 0.16
CA LEU A 417 27.67 12.04 -0.55
C LEU A 417 27.58 11.73 -2.05
N ILE A 418 26.93 10.62 -2.42
CA ILE A 418 26.64 10.26 -3.81
C ILE A 418 25.80 11.36 -4.47
N VAL A 419 24.72 11.82 -3.84
CA VAL A 419 23.91 12.95 -4.36
C VAL A 419 24.75 14.20 -4.54
N LYS A 420 25.52 14.60 -3.53
CA LYS A 420 26.38 15.79 -3.60
C LYS A 420 27.36 15.75 -4.76
N SER A 421 27.77 14.57 -5.21
CA SER A 421 28.73 14.46 -6.31
C SER A 421 28.20 14.97 -7.66
N PHE A 422 26.87 15.00 -7.86
CA PHE A 422 26.24 15.51 -9.09
C PHE A 422 25.23 16.65 -8.87
N ALA A 423 24.70 16.81 -7.66
CA ALA A 423 23.68 17.80 -7.29
C ALA A 423 23.92 18.36 -5.88
N ASN A 424 25.12 18.89 -5.60
CA ASN A 424 25.39 19.51 -4.30
C ASN A 424 24.52 20.76 -4.07
N TRP A 425 23.81 20.84 -2.96
CA TRP A 425 22.97 21.98 -2.61
C TRP A 425 23.65 22.97 -1.65
N LYS A 426 24.96 22.79 -1.42
CA LYS A 426 25.79 23.71 -0.62
C LYS A 426 26.82 24.39 -1.53
N HIS A 427 27.02 25.69 -1.34
CA HIS A 427 28.05 26.45 -2.04
C HIS A 427 29.42 26.23 -1.40
N TYR A 428 30.50 26.29 -2.19
CA TYR A 428 31.86 26.29 -1.65
C TYR A 428 32.20 27.69 -1.07
N PRO A 429 32.83 27.82 0.12
CA PRO A 429 33.31 26.77 1.03
C PRO A 429 32.34 26.46 2.19
N ASP A 430 31.04 26.78 2.08
CA ASP A 430 30.09 26.60 3.18
C ASP A 430 30.09 25.14 3.67
N GLY A 431 30.34 24.96 4.97
CA GLY A 431 30.42 23.65 5.61
C GLY A 431 31.67 22.82 5.26
N ASN A 432 32.72 23.42 4.68
CA ASN A 432 33.94 22.74 4.20
C ASN A 432 33.66 21.69 3.10
N ASP A 433 32.62 21.87 2.29
CA ASP A 433 32.35 21.00 1.15
C ASP A 433 33.35 21.29 0.02
N TYR A 434 33.84 20.26 -0.67
CA TYR A 434 34.76 20.40 -1.81
C TYR A 434 34.05 20.14 -3.15
N LEU A 435 32.80 19.69 -3.12
CA LEU A 435 32.00 19.40 -4.31
C LEU A 435 31.29 20.67 -4.80
N PRO A 436 31.28 20.97 -6.11
CA PRO A 436 30.66 22.17 -6.66
C PRO A 436 29.14 22.13 -6.54
N PHE A 437 28.55 23.31 -6.34
CA PHE A 437 27.11 23.54 -6.33
C PHE A 437 26.47 23.03 -7.62
N LEU A 438 25.44 22.19 -7.49
CA LEU A 438 24.61 21.68 -8.57
C LEU A 438 25.36 21.24 -9.83
N ARG A 439 26.50 20.54 -9.70
CA ARG A 439 27.43 20.22 -10.81
C ARG A 439 26.79 19.99 -12.18
N THR A 440 25.77 19.13 -12.23
CA THR A 440 25.16 18.70 -13.48
C THR A 440 23.95 19.53 -13.89
N PHE A 441 23.38 20.33 -13.01
CA PHE A 441 22.15 21.07 -13.26
C PHE A 441 22.44 22.54 -13.56
N ASP A 442 21.85 23.05 -14.64
CA ASP A 442 21.85 24.49 -14.92
C ASP A 442 20.48 25.08 -14.53
N PRO A 443 20.41 25.89 -13.46
CA PRO A 443 19.14 26.42 -12.98
C PRO A 443 18.43 27.37 -13.96
N TYR A 444 19.17 27.95 -14.92
CA TYR A 444 18.60 28.85 -15.91
C TYR A 444 18.01 28.10 -17.10
N PHE A 445 18.67 27.04 -17.57
CA PHE A 445 18.09 26.19 -18.61
C PHE A 445 17.00 25.26 -18.04
N GLY A 446 17.00 25.05 -16.72
CA GLY A 446 16.03 24.23 -16.01
C GLY A 446 16.24 22.73 -16.24
N HIS A 447 17.38 22.33 -16.79
CA HIS A 447 17.72 20.94 -17.06
C HIS A 447 19.20 20.65 -16.78
N SER A 448 19.56 19.38 -16.74
CA SER A 448 20.91 18.92 -16.52
C SER A 448 21.75 18.89 -17.81
N PHE A 449 23.06 18.89 -17.67
CA PHE A 449 24.02 18.68 -18.73
C PHE A 449 24.85 17.43 -18.46
N ALA A 450 25.00 16.61 -19.49
CA ALA A 450 25.68 15.32 -19.47
C ALA A 450 27.21 15.45 -19.59
N GLY A 451 27.70 16.40 -20.40
CA GLY A 451 29.13 16.59 -20.63
C GLY A 451 29.84 17.23 -19.44
N GLY A 452 30.83 16.54 -18.87
CA GLY A 452 31.58 17.02 -17.70
C GLY A 452 32.48 18.23 -17.98
N THR A 453 32.99 18.37 -19.21
CA THR A 453 33.88 19.48 -19.61
C THR A 453 33.31 20.34 -20.74
N GLY A 454 32.15 19.96 -21.30
CA GLY A 454 31.66 20.51 -22.57
C GLY A 454 32.63 20.26 -23.75
N ASP A 455 32.28 20.79 -24.91
CA ASP A 455 33.12 20.82 -26.11
C ASP A 455 32.95 22.16 -26.87
N GLY A 456 33.52 22.29 -28.07
CA GLY A 456 33.46 23.53 -28.87
C GLY A 456 32.05 23.98 -29.29
N GLY A 457 31.06 23.09 -29.25
CA GLY A 457 29.64 23.41 -29.46
C GLY A 457 28.87 23.59 -28.14
N GLY A 458 29.56 23.83 -27.02
CA GLY A 458 28.94 23.94 -25.70
C GLY A 458 28.72 22.59 -25.02
N ASN A 459 27.62 22.46 -24.29
CA ASN A 459 27.28 21.23 -23.56
C ASN A 459 26.04 20.56 -24.16
N ASN A 460 25.69 19.36 -23.70
CA ASN A 460 24.63 18.55 -24.26
C ASN A 460 23.89 17.73 -23.20
N GLN A 461 22.68 17.28 -23.55
CA GLN A 461 21.95 16.24 -22.83
C GLN A 461 21.14 15.39 -23.82
N GLU A 462 21.24 14.07 -23.66
CA GLU A 462 20.45 13.08 -24.42
C GLU A 462 19.25 12.62 -23.59
N SER A 463 19.51 11.88 -22.51
CA SER A 463 18.51 11.14 -21.73
C SER A 463 17.89 12.00 -20.63
N THR A 464 16.89 12.84 -20.98
CA THR A 464 16.19 13.65 -19.96
C THR A 464 15.52 12.81 -18.89
N SER A 465 15.05 11.61 -19.25
CA SER A 465 14.38 10.71 -18.32
C SER A 465 15.31 10.14 -17.25
N GLU A 466 16.59 9.94 -17.55
CA GLU A 466 17.56 9.53 -16.53
C GLU A 466 17.95 10.68 -15.60
N ALA A 467 17.97 11.92 -16.11
CA ALA A 467 18.10 13.10 -15.24
C ALA A 467 16.89 13.21 -14.29
N ILE A 468 15.67 13.09 -14.82
CA ILE A 468 14.42 13.08 -14.03
C ILE A 468 14.43 11.94 -13.01
N HIS A 469 14.91 10.75 -13.38
CA HIS A 469 15.08 9.62 -12.47
C HIS A 469 16.03 9.95 -11.32
N SER A 470 17.14 10.65 -11.59
CA SER A 470 18.09 11.07 -10.56
C SER A 470 17.45 12.04 -9.55
N TRP A 471 16.69 13.02 -10.03
CA TRP A 471 15.98 13.99 -9.18
C TRP A 471 14.88 13.33 -8.36
N PHE A 472 14.14 12.39 -8.96
CA PHE A 472 13.21 11.54 -8.24
C PHE A 472 13.91 10.76 -7.12
N GLY A 473 15.10 10.22 -7.38
CA GLY A 473 15.94 9.58 -6.35
C GLY A 473 16.29 10.50 -5.20
N ILE A 474 16.74 11.72 -5.50
CA ILE A 474 17.05 12.74 -4.47
C ILE A 474 15.81 13.04 -3.64
N TYR A 475 14.66 13.21 -4.29
CA TYR A 475 13.38 13.45 -3.63
C TYR A 475 13.00 12.29 -2.70
N LEU A 476 13.09 11.04 -3.16
CA LEU A 476 12.85 9.85 -2.34
C LEU A 476 13.80 9.76 -1.15
N LEU A 477 15.09 10.05 -1.37
CA LEU A 477 16.09 10.03 -0.31
C LEU A 477 15.76 11.07 0.76
N GLY A 478 15.41 12.30 0.36
CA GLY A 478 14.98 13.35 1.27
C GLY A 478 13.75 12.95 2.09
N VAL A 479 12.72 12.40 1.44
CA VAL A 479 11.51 11.88 2.09
C VAL A 479 11.87 10.81 3.12
N GLU A 480 12.63 9.78 2.73
CA GLU A 480 12.94 8.64 3.58
C GLU A 480 13.84 9.05 4.76
N LEU A 481 14.77 9.97 4.56
CA LEU A 481 15.60 10.51 5.63
C LEU A 481 14.87 11.57 6.49
N ASN A 482 13.64 11.96 6.12
CA ASN A 482 12.90 13.06 6.72
C ASN A 482 13.74 14.36 6.75
N ASP A 483 14.43 14.63 5.63
CA ASP A 483 15.34 15.76 5.44
C ASP A 483 14.69 16.78 4.48
N PRO A 484 14.17 17.91 5.00
CA PRO A 484 13.42 18.86 4.18
C PRO A 484 14.29 19.59 3.14
N GLU A 485 15.60 19.78 3.39
CA GLU A 485 16.48 20.42 2.40
C GLU A 485 16.67 19.52 1.17
N ILE A 486 16.95 18.24 1.39
CA ILE A 486 17.12 17.26 0.30
C ILE A 486 15.79 17.01 -0.39
N THR A 487 14.68 16.98 0.36
CA THR A 487 13.34 16.83 -0.22
C THR A 487 13.01 18.00 -1.15
N ALA A 488 13.28 19.24 -0.73
CA ALA A 488 13.06 20.43 -1.54
C ALA A 488 13.98 20.48 -2.77
N LEU A 489 15.25 20.09 -2.62
CA LEU A 489 16.20 19.95 -3.74
C LEU A 489 15.67 18.98 -4.80
N GLY A 490 15.33 17.75 -4.39
CA GLY A 490 14.86 16.71 -5.30
C GLY A 490 13.54 17.08 -5.97
N ALA A 491 12.61 17.69 -5.22
CA ALA A 491 11.34 18.17 -5.77
C ALA A 491 11.54 19.29 -6.81
N THR A 492 12.42 20.26 -6.52
CA THR A 492 12.73 21.37 -7.42
C THR A 492 13.41 20.89 -8.69
N GLY A 493 14.44 20.05 -8.58
CA GLY A 493 15.12 19.47 -9.73
C GLY A 493 14.19 18.62 -10.59
N PHE A 494 13.34 17.78 -9.97
CA PHE A 494 12.37 16.95 -10.71
C PHE A 494 11.39 17.82 -11.50
N LEU A 495 10.85 18.86 -10.88
CA LEU A 495 9.90 19.79 -11.49
C LEU A 495 10.51 20.56 -12.67
N LEU A 496 11.69 21.15 -12.48
CA LEU A 496 12.33 21.96 -13.52
C LEU A 496 12.77 21.06 -14.69
N GLU A 497 13.44 19.95 -14.40
CA GLU A 497 13.92 19.00 -15.42
C GLU A 497 12.77 18.45 -16.26
N SER A 498 11.65 18.06 -15.62
CA SER A 498 10.47 17.56 -16.33
C SER A 498 9.75 18.64 -17.14
N THR A 499 9.74 19.89 -16.67
CA THR A 499 9.17 21.01 -17.42
C THR A 499 10.04 21.35 -18.63
N ALA A 500 11.37 21.40 -18.47
CA ALA A 500 12.31 21.62 -19.56
C ALA A 500 12.26 20.48 -20.60
N ALA A 501 12.14 19.22 -20.18
CA ALA A 501 11.97 18.08 -21.09
C ALA A 501 10.71 18.21 -21.96
N LYS A 502 9.58 18.66 -21.37
CA LYS A 502 8.33 18.93 -22.11
C LYS A 502 8.49 20.03 -23.16
N GLU A 503 9.25 21.08 -22.84
CA GLU A 503 9.44 22.23 -23.72
C GLU A 503 10.44 21.93 -24.85
N TYR A 504 11.60 21.36 -24.53
CA TYR A 504 12.75 21.37 -25.45
C TYR A 504 13.02 20.03 -26.13
N TRP A 505 12.58 18.91 -25.55
CA TRP A 505 12.70 17.58 -26.16
C TRP A 505 11.41 17.13 -26.83
N LEU A 506 10.28 17.35 -26.16
CA LEU A 506 8.98 16.87 -26.64
C LEU A 506 8.14 17.97 -27.30
N ASP A 507 8.54 19.24 -27.15
CA ASP A 507 7.85 20.44 -27.66
C ASP A 507 6.32 20.28 -27.61
N VAL A 508 5.83 20.02 -26.38
CA VAL A 508 4.42 19.64 -26.20
C VAL A 508 3.45 20.77 -26.62
N HIS A 509 3.97 21.99 -26.75
CA HIS A 509 3.23 23.16 -27.20
C HIS A 509 3.42 23.48 -28.70
N SER A 510 4.37 22.83 -29.39
CA SER A 510 4.66 23.05 -30.82
C SER A 510 5.08 24.50 -31.14
N GLU A 511 5.84 25.11 -30.23
CA GLU A 511 6.24 26.52 -30.29
C GLU A 511 7.75 26.72 -30.27
N ASN A 512 8.52 25.69 -29.87
CA ASN A 512 9.95 25.83 -29.61
C ASN A 512 10.80 25.29 -30.76
N ILE A 513 10.49 24.08 -31.26
CA ILE A 513 11.29 23.45 -32.31
C ILE A 513 11.01 24.16 -33.65
N PRO A 514 12.05 24.67 -34.34
CA PRO A 514 11.85 25.38 -35.60
C PRO A 514 11.35 24.41 -36.69
N SER A 515 10.40 24.87 -37.51
CA SER A 515 9.83 24.07 -38.62
C SER A 515 10.89 23.49 -39.59
N THR A 516 12.05 24.14 -39.71
CA THR A 516 13.19 23.68 -40.51
C THR A 516 13.87 22.43 -39.96
N TYR A 517 13.68 22.09 -38.69
CA TYR A 517 14.17 20.86 -38.09
C TYR A 517 13.43 19.61 -38.62
N GLY A 518 12.15 19.77 -39.00
CA GLY A 518 11.37 18.74 -39.69
C GLY A 518 11.00 17.51 -38.85
N LYS A 519 11.23 17.54 -37.53
CA LYS A 519 10.92 16.45 -36.58
C LYS A 519 10.12 16.97 -35.39
N ASN A 520 9.33 16.08 -34.79
CA ASN A 520 8.38 16.41 -33.72
C ASN A 520 8.98 16.33 -32.30
N TYR A 521 10.21 15.86 -32.18
CA TYR A 521 10.91 15.65 -30.91
C TYR A 521 12.42 15.68 -31.14
N VAL A 522 13.18 15.94 -30.08
CA VAL A 522 14.66 16.02 -30.09
C VAL A 522 15.24 14.79 -29.38
N GLY A 523 16.34 14.25 -29.92
CA GLY A 523 17.10 13.18 -29.27
C GLY A 523 18.18 13.73 -28.34
N ILE A 524 19.07 14.56 -28.89
CA ILE A 524 20.13 15.24 -28.16
C ILE A 524 19.94 16.74 -28.32
N LEU A 525 19.79 17.43 -27.19
CA LEU A 525 19.85 18.88 -27.15
C LEU A 525 21.28 19.32 -26.87
N ARG A 526 21.81 20.21 -27.69
CA ARG A 526 23.08 20.89 -27.46
C ARG A 526 22.84 22.39 -27.28
N THR A 527 23.79 23.08 -26.65
CA THR A 527 23.71 24.54 -26.49
C THR A 527 23.62 25.26 -27.84
N ASP A 528 24.25 24.71 -28.87
CA ASP A 528 24.36 25.32 -30.20
C ASP A 528 23.42 24.72 -31.27
N ASN A 529 22.85 23.52 -31.04
CA ASN A 529 22.04 22.82 -32.03
C ASN A 529 21.07 21.77 -31.44
N LEU A 530 20.18 21.27 -32.31
CA LEU A 530 19.25 20.17 -32.03
C LEU A 530 19.64 18.95 -32.89
N ALA A 531 19.73 17.76 -32.31
CA ALA A 531 20.02 16.54 -33.06
C ALA A 531 18.91 15.48 -32.89
N TRP A 532 18.42 14.95 -34.01
CA TRP A 532 17.46 13.85 -34.06
C TRP A 532 18.22 12.53 -34.21
N ALA A 533 18.95 12.15 -33.17
CA ALA A 533 19.81 10.97 -33.10
C ALA A 533 20.02 10.60 -31.62
N THR A 534 20.59 9.42 -31.38
CA THR A 534 21.27 9.11 -30.13
C THR A 534 22.78 8.94 -30.37
N TYR A 535 23.59 8.91 -29.31
CA TYR A 535 25.03 8.66 -29.37
C TYR A 535 25.38 7.26 -29.90
N PHE A 536 24.40 6.37 -30.05
CA PHE A 536 24.61 4.97 -30.44
C PHE A 536 23.66 4.45 -31.52
N SER A 537 22.58 5.18 -31.87
CA SER A 537 21.60 4.73 -32.86
C SER A 537 20.85 5.86 -33.55
N GLY A 538 20.44 5.60 -34.79
CA GLY A 538 19.52 6.44 -35.55
C GLY A 538 18.07 5.93 -35.58
N ASP A 539 17.74 4.78 -34.97
CA ASP A 539 16.36 4.25 -34.98
C ASP A 539 15.43 5.22 -34.22
N PRO A 540 14.30 5.67 -34.81
CA PRO A 540 13.34 6.57 -34.18
C PRO A 540 12.84 6.07 -32.82
N ALA A 541 12.75 4.75 -32.63
CA ALA A 541 12.38 4.16 -31.34
C ALA A 541 13.44 4.41 -30.27
N TRP A 542 14.73 4.40 -30.61
CA TRP A 542 15.80 4.76 -29.66
C TRP A 542 15.77 6.26 -29.37
N ILE A 543 15.61 7.10 -30.40
CA ILE A 543 15.60 8.56 -30.25
C ILE A 543 14.43 9.02 -29.36
N LEU A 544 13.24 8.43 -29.50
CA LEU A 544 12.13 8.74 -28.58
C LEU A 544 12.29 7.98 -27.26
N GLY A 545 12.58 6.67 -27.30
CA GLY A 545 12.61 5.80 -26.14
C GLY A 545 13.66 6.14 -25.08
N ILE A 546 14.76 6.78 -25.48
CA ILE A 546 15.77 7.30 -24.54
C ILE A 546 15.20 8.43 -23.64
N GLN A 547 14.05 9.01 -23.99
CA GLN A 547 13.32 9.98 -23.16
C GLN A 547 12.29 9.32 -22.22
N ALA A 548 12.24 7.98 -22.15
CA ALA A 548 11.36 7.22 -21.26
C ALA A 548 12.06 6.05 -20.53
N VAL A 549 13.38 6.15 -20.36
CA VAL A 549 14.18 5.19 -19.57
C VAL A 549 14.68 5.83 -18.28
N PRO A 550 14.67 5.13 -17.13
CA PRO A 550 14.10 3.80 -16.91
C PRO A 550 12.57 3.83 -16.82
N CYS A 551 11.92 2.68 -17.01
CA CYS A 551 10.48 2.55 -16.77
C CYS A 551 10.16 2.74 -15.28
N ASP A 552 9.25 3.66 -14.96
CA ASP A 552 8.78 3.93 -13.60
C ASP A 552 7.48 4.77 -13.65
N PHE A 553 6.81 5.02 -12.52
CA PHE A 553 5.51 5.70 -12.53
C PHE A 553 5.59 7.24 -12.61
N PHE A 554 6.76 7.83 -12.40
CA PHE A 554 6.91 9.29 -12.29
C PHE A 554 6.69 10.04 -13.62
N TYR A 555 6.52 9.37 -14.76
CA TYR A 555 6.18 9.99 -16.06
C TYR A 555 4.77 10.56 -16.14
N ASN A 556 3.98 10.47 -15.07
CA ASN A 556 2.63 11.04 -15.01
C ASN A 556 2.56 12.56 -15.30
N TYR A 557 3.70 13.28 -15.24
CA TYR A 557 3.79 14.68 -15.67
C TYR A 557 3.48 14.88 -17.17
N LEU A 558 3.64 13.83 -18.00
CA LEU A 558 3.29 13.81 -19.43
C LEU A 558 1.80 13.56 -19.67
N SER A 559 1.08 12.99 -18.70
CA SER A 559 -0.32 12.58 -18.88
C SER A 559 -1.28 13.76 -19.05
N GLN A 560 -0.89 14.95 -18.57
CA GLN A 560 -1.64 16.19 -18.81
C GLN A 560 -1.66 16.59 -20.29
N ASP A 561 -0.63 16.20 -21.05
CA ASP A 561 -0.48 16.49 -22.49
C ASP A 561 -0.68 15.23 -23.35
N SER A 562 -1.44 14.25 -22.83
CA SER A 562 -1.60 12.91 -23.42
C SER A 562 -1.92 12.89 -24.92
N ALA A 563 -2.74 13.83 -25.42
CA ALA A 563 -3.07 13.92 -26.84
C ALA A 563 -1.84 14.26 -27.70
N LYS A 564 -0.99 15.20 -27.25
CA LYS A 564 0.24 15.57 -27.93
C LYS A 564 1.28 14.47 -27.83
N ILE A 565 1.45 13.88 -26.65
CA ILE A 565 2.37 12.74 -26.45
C ILE A 565 1.99 11.56 -27.36
N HIS A 566 0.69 11.27 -27.48
CA HIS A 566 0.19 10.27 -28.43
C HIS A 566 0.59 10.60 -29.87
N SER A 567 0.46 11.86 -30.29
CA SER A 567 0.86 12.31 -31.64
C SER A 567 2.36 12.18 -31.89
N ILE A 568 3.20 12.51 -30.90
CA ILE A 568 4.66 12.35 -31.00
C ILE A 568 5.00 10.87 -31.15
N TRP A 569 4.41 10.02 -30.31
CA TRP A 569 4.60 8.58 -30.34
C TRP A 569 4.15 7.95 -31.66
N GLN A 570 3.01 8.37 -32.22
CA GLN A 570 2.57 7.96 -33.56
C GLN A 570 3.54 8.39 -34.65
N SER A 571 4.13 9.59 -34.54
CA SER A 571 5.12 10.06 -35.51
C SER A 571 6.40 9.21 -35.50
N MET A 572 6.81 8.72 -34.33
CA MET A 572 7.92 7.76 -34.22
C MET A 572 7.60 6.46 -34.96
N LEU A 573 6.40 5.89 -34.81
CA LEU A 573 6.01 4.69 -35.57
C LEU A 573 6.08 4.91 -37.09
N ILE A 574 5.64 6.07 -37.57
CA ILE A 574 5.69 6.44 -38.99
C ILE A 574 7.14 6.59 -39.45
N ASP A 575 7.96 7.29 -38.68
CA ASP A 575 9.38 7.49 -38.96
C ASP A 575 10.13 6.14 -39.05
N ARG A 576 9.78 5.16 -38.20
CA ARG A 576 10.37 3.80 -38.29
C ARG A 576 10.02 3.06 -39.57
N THR A 577 8.91 3.39 -40.24
CA THR A 577 8.54 2.75 -41.52
C THR A 577 9.16 3.42 -42.74
N THR A 578 9.68 4.64 -42.58
CA THR A 578 10.09 5.51 -43.69
C THR A 578 11.57 5.86 -43.69
N GLN A 579 12.32 5.50 -42.64
CA GLN A 579 13.73 5.81 -42.56
C GLN A 579 14.57 4.96 -43.52
N MET A 580 15.55 5.59 -44.17
CA MET A 580 16.50 4.91 -45.05
C MET A 580 17.62 4.24 -44.25
N ILE A 581 17.97 3.01 -44.66
CA ILE A 581 19.21 2.34 -44.28
C ILE A 581 20.38 3.17 -44.83
N ASP A 582 21.41 3.36 -44.01
CA ASP A 582 22.67 3.98 -44.41
C ASP A 582 23.23 3.34 -45.72
N PRO A 583 23.50 4.11 -46.78
CA PRO A 583 24.04 3.60 -48.04
C PRO A 583 25.43 2.96 -47.94
N ASP A 584 26.19 3.19 -46.86
CA ASP A 584 27.53 2.61 -46.67
C ASP A 584 27.52 1.20 -46.06
N GLY A 585 26.35 0.68 -45.67
CA GLY A 585 26.19 -0.71 -45.22
C GLY A 585 26.80 -1.04 -43.86
N ASP A 586 27.32 -0.04 -43.14
CA ASP A 586 27.82 -0.22 -41.77
C ASP A 586 26.67 -0.38 -40.76
N GLY A 587 25.48 0.14 -41.09
CA GLY A 587 24.31 0.12 -40.22
C GLY A 587 24.54 0.85 -38.88
N PRO A 588 23.49 1.30 -38.18
CA PRO A 588 23.67 1.62 -36.78
C PRO A 588 24.11 0.34 -36.06
N LEU A 589 25.19 0.39 -35.28
CA LEU A 589 25.64 -0.72 -34.44
C LEU A 589 24.44 -1.30 -33.66
N GLY A 590 23.95 -2.48 -34.06
CA GLY A 590 22.81 -3.15 -33.43
C GLY A 590 21.42 -2.89 -34.03
N ALA A 591 21.31 -2.46 -35.30
CA ALA A 591 20.04 -2.23 -35.98
C ALA A 591 19.06 -3.41 -35.86
N GLN A 592 18.00 -3.26 -35.06
CA GLN A 592 16.77 -4.01 -35.29
C GLN A 592 16.24 -3.62 -36.69
N PRO A 593 15.65 -4.54 -37.47
CA PRO A 593 15.04 -4.15 -38.73
C PRO A 593 14.00 -3.05 -38.46
N LEU A 594 14.08 -1.97 -39.23
CA LEU A 594 13.03 -0.97 -39.29
C LEU A 594 11.69 -1.65 -39.52
N SER A 595 10.64 -1.15 -38.86
CA SER A 595 9.34 -1.81 -38.95
C SER A 595 8.74 -1.65 -40.34
N SER A 596 8.10 -2.69 -40.84
CA SER A 596 7.36 -2.65 -42.10
C SER A 596 5.94 -2.11 -41.95
N THR A 597 5.51 -1.80 -40.73
CA THR A 597 4.12 -1.45 -40.40
C THR A 597 4.02 -0.33 -39.39
N THR A 598 2.98 0.49 -39.53
CA THR A 598 2.59 1.49 -38.53
C THR A 598 1.63 0.90 -37.48
N ASP A 599 1.32 -0.40 -37.54
CA ASP A 599 0.53 -1.05 -36.50
C ASP A 599 1.26 -0.99 -35.14
N PRO A 600 0.68 -0.33 -34.13
CA PRO A 600 1.30 -0.15 -32.81
C PRO A 600 1.81 -1.44 -32.18
N PHE A 601 1.02 -2.52 -32.22
CA PHE A 601 1.36 -3.77 -31.53
C PHE A 601 2.52 -4.47 -32.20
N GLN A 602 2.44 -4.65 -33.52
CA GLN A 602 3.44 -5.33 -34.31
C GLN A 602 4.78 -4.56 -34.31
N ASN A 603 4.72 -3.24 -34.40
CA ASN A 603 5.91 -2.39 -34.38
C ASN A 603 6.64 -2.48 -33.01
N ILE A 604 5.91 -2.43 -31.89
CA ILE A 604 6.48 -2.67 -30.54
C ILE A 604 7.06 -4.09 -30.43
N PHE A 605 6.34 -5.11 -30.93
CA PHE A 605 6.82 -6.48 -30.88
C PHE A 605 8.16 -6.66 -31.61
N GLU A 606 8.34 -6.00 -32.75
CA GLU A 606 9.58 -6.01 -33.54
C GLU A 606 10.76 -5.31 -32.85
N MET A 607 10.51 -4.42 -31.87
CA MET A 607 11.57 -3.77 -31.08
C MET A 607 12.19 -4.71 -30.03
N GLY A 608 11.54 -5.83 -29.72
CA GLY A 608 11.89 -6.69 -28.59
C GLY A 608 11.51 -6.08 -27.22
N SER A 609 11.61 -6.88 -26.16
CA SER A 609 11.11 -6.50 -24.82
C SER A 609 11.79 -5.27 -24.20
N TYR A 610 13.08 -5.08 -24.48
CA TYR A 610 13.87 -4.02 -23.86
C TYR A 610 13.44 -2.64 -24.37
N LEU A 611 13.55 -2.41 -25.69
CA LEU A 611 13.15 -1.15 -26.34
C LEU A 611 11.64 -1.00 -26.45
N GLY A 612 10.92 -2.11 -26.68
CA GLY A 612 9.46 -2.13 -26.67
C GLY A 612 8.87 -1.72 -25.32
N GLY A 613 9.52 -2.08 -24.21
CA GLY A 613 9.19 -1.59 -22.86
C GLY A 613 9.19 -0.06 -22.78
N TYR A 614 10.23 0.61 -23.27
CA TYR A 614 10.27 2.08 -23.26
C TYR A 614 9.11 2.73 -24.02
N GLN A 615 8.66 2.10 -25.11
CA GLN A 615 7.48 2.56 -25.85
C GLN A 615 6.17 2.30 -25.10
N LEU A 616 6.08 1.19 -24.37
CA LEU A 616 4.95 0.89 -23.49
C LEU A 616 4.90 1.87 -22.32
N ASN A 617 6.05 2.28 -21.78
CA ASN A 617 6.13 3.31 -20.75
C ASN A 617 5.59 4.66 -21.25
N PHE A 618 5.97 5.12 -22.44
CA PHE A 618 5.32 6.28 -23.08
C PHE A 618 3.81 6.07 -23.23
N MET A 619 3.40 4.88 -23.68
CA MET A 619 1.99 4.56 -23.88
C MET A 619 1.19 4.58 -22.58
N ASN A 620 1.80 4.30 -21.43
CA ASN A 620 1.15 4.42 -20.12
C ASN A 620 0.68 5.84 -19.82
N THR A 621 1.36 6.86 -20.34
CA THR A 621 1.03 8.27 -20.08
C THR A 621 -0.22 8.75 -20.82
N PHE A 622 -0.59 8.12 -21.94
CA PHE A 622 -1.75 8.53 -22.73
C PHE A 622 -2.82 7.44 -22.94
N ASN A 623 -2.47 6.16 -22.82
CA ASN A 623 -3.40 5.04 -22.97
C ASN A 623 -2.97 3.80 -22.15
N PRO A 624 -3.06 3.86 -20.80
CA PRO A 624 -2.64 2.76 -19.93
C PRO A 624 -3.48 1.49 -20.13
N LEU A 625 -4.75 1.61 -20.53
CA LEU A 625 -5.59 0.44 -20.86
C LEU A 625 -5.03 -0.34 -22.04
N LYS A 626 -4.64 0.35 -23.12
CA LYS A 626 -4.03 -0.30 -24.28
C LYS A 626 -2.66 -0.87 -23.95
N ALA A 627 -1.92 -0.22 -23.05
CA ALA A 627 -0.61 -0.71 -22.61
C ALA A 627 -0.75 -2.02 -21.84
N ALA A 628 -1.70 -2.10 -20.90
CA ALA A 628 -2.02 -3.34 -20.20
C ALA A 628 -2.45 -4.47 -21.17
N GLN A 629 -3.26 -4.16 -22.19
CA GLN A 629 -3.66 -5.15 -23.21
C GLN A 629 -2.47 -5.63 -24.06
N PHE A 630 -1.54 -4.74 -24.38
CA PHE A 630 -0.34 -5.08 -25.14
C PHE A 630 0.59 -5.94 -24.30
N THR A 631 0.87 -5.55 -23.06
CA THR A 631 1.73 -6.33 -22.16
C THR A 631 1.13 -7.71 -21.88
N ASP A 632 -0.20 -7.84 -21.74
CA ASP A 632 -0.90 -9.14 -21.65
C ASP A 632 -0.66 -10.04 -22.88
N SER A 633 -0.76 -9.45 -24.07
CA SER A 633 -0.61 -10.16 -25.34
C SER A 633 0.86 -10.53 -25.60
N LEU A 634 1.79 -9.66 -25.23
CA LEU A 634 3.23 -9.84 -25.36
C LEU A 634 3.77 -10.89 -24.37
N TYR A 635 3.30 -10.88 -23.12
CA TYR A 635 3.63 -11.94 -22.16
C TYR A 635 3.29 -13.32 -22.71
N SER A 636 2.13 -13.44 -23.39
CA SER A 636 1.68 -14.70 -24.00
C SER A 636 2.57 -15.19 -25.15
N LYS A 637 3.49 -14.36 -25.66
CA LYS A 637 4.54 -14.76 -26.63
C LYS A 637 5.75 -15.42 -25.97
N GLY A 638 5.88 -15.33 -24.64
CA GLY A 638 6.99 -15.92 -23.87
C GLY A 638 8.35 -15.27 -24.13
N GLY A 639 9.41 -15.93 -23.68
CA GLY A 639 10.78 -15.42 -23.83
C GLY A 639 11.03 -14.17 -23.00
N SER A 640 11.75 -13.19 -23.58
CA SER A 640 12.10 -11.96 -22.87
C SER A 640 10.87 -11.09 -22.51
N TRP A 641 9.76 -11.22 -23.23
CA TRP A 641 8.50 -10.54 -22.90
C TRP A 641 7.88 -10.97 -21.56
N ALA A 642 8.29 -12.13 -21.02
CA ALA A 642 7.84 -12.62 -19.72
C ALA A 642 8.87 -12.39 -18.59
N THR A 643 10.05 -11.85 -18.91
CA THR A 643 11.19 -11.85 -17.98
C THR A 643 11.96 -10.53 -17.90
N ASP A 644 11.80 -9.65 -18.88
CA ASP A 644 12.44 -8.34 -18.95
C ASP A 644 11.88 -7.40 -17.86
N VAL A 645 12.76 -6.61 -17.25
CA VAL A 645 12.40 -5.73 -16.13
C VAL A 645 11.51 -4.57 -16.56
N ASN A 646 11.69 -4.07 -17.78
CA ASN A 646 10.83 -3.01 -18.32
C ASN A 646 9.40 -3.54 -18.46
N MET A 647 9.25 -4.77 -18.96
CA MET A 647 7.95 -5.42 -19.09
C MET A 647 7.24 -5.65 -17.76
N ILE A 648 7.98 -6.08 -16.72
CA ILE A 648 7.43 -6.22 -15.36
C ILE A 648 6.88 -4.88 -14.88
N THR A 649 7.69 -3.83 -15.06
CA THR A 649 7.41 -2.49 -14.56
C THR A 649 6.25 -1.86 -15.32
N ASP A 650 6.23 -1.93 -16.64
CA ASP A 650 5.15 -1.40 -17.48
C ASP A 650 3.84 -2.14 -17.27
N TYR A 651 3.87 -3.47 -17.11
CA TYR A 651 2.68 -4.25 -16.79
C TYR A 651 2.08 -3.81 -15.45
N TYR A 652 2.92 -3.64 -14.43
CA TYR A 652 2.50 -3.17 -13.11
C TYR A 652 1.94 -1.75 -13.18
N ILE A 653 2.66 -0.81 -13.78
CA ILE A 653 2.30 0.61 -13.83
C ILE A 653 1.06 0.84 -14.70
N ALA A 654 0.92 0.17 -15.83
CA ALA A 654 -0.28 0.26 -16.67
C ALA A 654 -1.54 -0.05 -15.86
N ASN A 655 -1.52 -1.17 -15.14
CA ASN A 655 -2.64 -1.60 -14.31
C ASN A 655 -2.83 -0.72 -13.06
N ALA A 656 -1.74 -0.30 -12.41
CA ALA A 656 -1.82 0.64 -11.29
C ALA A 656 -2.45 1.97 -11.75
N THR A 657 -2.07 2.47 -12.92
CA THR A 657 -2.62 3.70 -13.50
C THR A 657 -4.10 3.54 -13.90
N ILE A 658 -4.53 2.36 -14.36
CA ILE A 658 -5.96 2.06 -14.56
C ILE A 658 -6.72 2.10 -13.24
N THR A 659 -6.15 1.53 -12.18
CA THR A 659 -6.76 1.48 -10.85
C THR A 659 -6.88 2.86 -10.23
N TYR A 660 -5.75 3.58 -10.13
CA TYR A 660 -5.61 4.80 -9.34
C TYR A 660 -5.77 6.07 -10.17
N GLY A 661 -5.35 6.05 -11.44
CA GLY A 661 -5.33 7.19 -12.32
C GLY A 661 -4.01 7.95 -12.35
N ILE A 662 -4.10 9.25 -12.60
CA ILE A 662 -2.97 10.19 -12.62
C ILE A 662 -3.15 11.22 -11.48
N PRO A 663 -2.10 11.96 -11.09
CA PRO A 663 -2.23 13.03 -10.10
C PRO A 663 -3.36 14.01 -10.46
N ALA A 664 -4.23 14.30 -9.51
CA ALA A 664 -5.41 15.12 -9.70
C ALA A 664 -5.05 16.61 -9.65
N GLU A 665 -5.44 17.36 -10.69
CA GLU A 665 -5.20 18.80 -10.76
C GLU A 665 -5.92 19.56 -9.63
N GLY A 666 -5.23 20.54 -9.04
CA GLY A 666 -5.73 21.36 -7.94
C GLY A 666 -5.66 20.69 -6.56
N PHE A 667 -5.12 19.48 -6.46
CA PHE A 667 -4.95 18.77 -5.18
C PHE A 667 -3.48 18.71 -4.75
N HIS A 668 -3.26 18.78 -3.44
CA HIS A 668 -1.98 18.53 -2.79
C HIS A 668 -2.19 18.00 -1.38
N THR A 669 -1.12 17.58 -0.71
CA THR A 669 -1.20 17.06 0.66
C THR A 669 -0.25 17.82 1.58
N SER A 670 -0.42 17.69 2.90
CA SER A 670 0.51 18.32 3.87
C SER A 670 1.83 17.58 4.06
N ILE A 671 2.04 16.47 3.36
CA ILE A 671 3.29 15.71 3.37
C ILE A 671 3.84 15.62 1.94
N PRO A 672 5.17 15.65 1.74
CA PRO A 672 5.73 15.53 0.41
C PRO A 672 5.35 14.19 -0.22
N SER A 673 5.44 13.10 0.54
CA SER A 673 5.26 11.72 0.08
C SER A 673 3.80 11.27 -0.09
N GLY A 674 2.90 12.22 -0.37
CA GLY A 674 1.49 11.97 -0.58
C GLY A 674 0.94 12.73 -1.79
N ALA A 675 0.01 12.12 -2.50
CA ALA A 675 -0.73 12.79 -3.57
C ALA A 675 -2.14 12.21 -3.73
N VAL A 676 -3.03 13.01 -4.33
CA VAL A 676 -4.37 12.59 -4.73
C VAL A 676 -4.34 12.21 -6.20
N TYR A 677 -4.81 11.01 -6.51
CA TYR A 677 -4.91 10.48 -7.88
C TYR A 677 -6.36 10.44 -8.32
N LYS A 678 -6.62 10.67 -9.61
CA LYS A 678 -7.94 10.60 -10.22
C LYS A 678 -7.92 9.66 -11.42
N ASN A 679 -8.73 8.60 -11.36
CA ASN A 679 -8.81 7.62 -12.45
C ASN A 679 -9.74 8.09 -13.59
N GLN A 680 -9.80 7.31 -14.67
CA GLN A 680 -10.63 7.63 -15.85
C GLN A 680 -12.13 7.69 -15.56
N LYS A 681 -12.61 7.08 -14.45
CA LYS A 681 -13.99 7.18 -13.98
C LYS A 681 -14.26 8.43 -13.16
N GLY A 682 -13.22 9.23 -12.88
CA GLY A 682 -13.28 10.42 -12.05
C GLY A 682 -13.22 10.15 -10.54
N GLU A 683 -12.93 8.91 -10.15
CA GLU A 683 -12.82 8.50 -8.75
C GLU A 683 -11.46 8.92 -8.18
N LEU A 684 -11.47 9.51 -6.98
CA LEU A 684 -10.27 9.95 -6.29
C LEU A 684 -9.66 8.82 -5.44
N THR A 685 -8.34 8.79 -5.36
CA THR A 685 -7.57 7.91 -4.47
C THR A 685 -6.50 8.72 -3.76
N TYR A 686 -6.44 8.64 -2.44
CA TYR A 686 -5.35 9.18 -1.62
C TYR A 686 -4.28 8.10 -1.45
N LEU A 687 -3.07 8.41 -1.91
CA LEU A 687 -1.87 7.59 -1.75
C LEU A 687 -0.88 8.36 -0.89
N LEU A 688 -0.69 7.95 0.38
CA LEU A 688 0.04 8.72 1.39
C LEU A 688 1.06 7.81 2.08
N TYR A 689 2.34 8.15 2.01
CA TYR A 689 3.40 7.41 2.72
C TYR A 689 3.95 8.22 3.89
N ASN A 690 3.96 7.65 5.09
CA ASN A 690 4.57 8.27 6.27
C ASN A 690 5.95 7.65 6.56
N PRO A 691 7.07 8.35 6.28
CA PRO A 691 8.42 7.86 6.54
C PRO A 691 8.87 8.00 8.01
N THR A 692 8.02 8.55 8.89
CA THR A 692 8.41 8.92 10.26
C THR A 692 8.13 7.80 11.26
N ASN A 693 8.80 7.87 12.41
CA ASN A 693 8.61 6.94 13.54
C ASN A 693 7.33 7.20 14.36
N LYS A 694 6.43 8.09 13.91
CA LYS A 694 5.19 8.44 14.61
C LYS A 694 4.03 8.56 13.64
N ASP A 695 2.82 8.39 14.13
CA ASP A 695 1.63 8.68 13.33
C ASP A 695 1.59 10.16 12.94
N VAL A 696 1.13 10.46 11.73
CA VAL A 696 1.00 11.82 11.19
C VAL A 696 -0.43 12.05 10.72
N ASP A 697 -0.96 13.23 11.00
CA ASP A 697 -2.22 13.69 10.42
C ASP A 697 -1.91 14.41 9.10
N VAL A 698 -2.44 13.90 8.00
CA VAL A 698 -2.19 14.39 6.64
C VAL A 698 -3.42 15.14 6.14
N ALA A 699 -3.30 16.46 6.03
CA ALA A 699 -4.33 17.28 5.42
C ALA A 699 -4.32 17.09 3.89
N ILE A 700 -5.50 16.89 3.32
CA ILE A 700 -5.73 16.83 1.87
C ILE A 700 -6.32 18.16 1.45
N TYR A 701 -5.67 18.81 0.49
CA TYR A 701 -6.07 20.12 -0.02
C TYR A 701 -6.68 19.98 -1.40
N LYS A 702 -7.68 20.83 -1.67
CA LYS A 702 -8.19 21.13 -2.99
C LYS A 702 -8.28 22.65 -3.14
N ASP A 703 -7.61 23.21 -4.13
CA ASP A 703 -7.57 24.66 -4.38
C ASP A 703 -7.17 25.46 -3.10
N ASN A 704 -6.19 24.94 -2.36
CA ASN A 704 -5.71 25.44 -1.04
C ASN A 704 -6.69 25.33 0.14
N ALA A 705 -7.88 24.76 -0.04
CA ALA A 705 -8.79 24.45 1.06
C ALA A 705 -8.59 23.01 1.54
N ILE A 706 -8.50 22.81 2.86
CA ILE A 706 -8.47 21.46 3.45
C ILE A 706 -9.86 20.82 3.25
N ILE A 707 -9.89 19.68 2.57
CA ILE A 707 -11.11 18.90 2.32
C ILE A 707 -11.19 17.61 3.13
N ASP A 708 -10.05 17.13 3.64
CA ASP A 708 -9.97 15.93 4.46
C ASP A 708 -8.71 15.96 5.34
N ASN A 709 -8.69 15.15 6.40
CA ASN A 709 -7.51 14.95 7.24
C ASN A 709 -7.37 13.47 7.62
N ILE A 710 -6.33 12.83 7.10
CA ILE A 710 -6.13 11.39 7.19
C ILE A 710 -4.99 11.08 8.16
N LYS A 711 -5.25 10.27 9.18
CA LYS A 711 -4.20 9.75 10.05
C LYS A 711 -3.46 8.61 9.36
N VAL A 712 -2.15 8.76 9.19
CA VAL A 712 -1.26 7.76 8.58
C VAL A 712 -0.26 7.29 9.63
N ALA A 713 -0.27 5.99 9.94
CA ALA A 713 0.57 5.42 10.98
C ALA A 713 2.07 5.50 10.64
N ALA A 714 2.93 5.46 11.66
CA ALA A 714 4.38 5.46 11.49
C ALA A 714 4.86 4.38 10.50
N HIS A 715 5.74 4.73 9.55
CA HIS A 715 6.29 3.80 8.54
C HIS A 715 5.26 3.04 7.71
N THR A 716 4.08 3.62 7.50
CA THR A 716 3.01 3.00 6.73
C THR A 716 2.71 3.72 5.42
N TYR A 717 2.16 2.95 4.48
CA TYR A 717 1.62 3.46 3.23
C TYR A 717 0.10 3.34 3.28
N TYR A 718 -0.58 4.48 3.35
CA TYR A 718 -2.03 4.57 3.28
C TYR A 718 -2.50 4.60 1.82
N ASN A 719 -3.44 3.73 1.49
CA ASN A 719 -4.13 3.68 0.21
C ASN A 719 -5.63 3.64 0.44
N SER A 720 -6.32 4.75 0.17
CA SER A 720 -7.79 4.86 0.37
C SER A 720 -8.62 3.83 -0.39
N ARG A 721 -8.10 3.17 -1.44
CA ARG A 721 -8.81 2.09 -2.14
C ARG A 721 -8.63 0.70 -1.51
N MET A 722 -7.58 0.50 -0.73
CA MET A 722 -7.34 -0.73 0.04
C MET A 722 -8.07 -0.71 1.38
N MET A 723 -8.57 0.45 1.82
CA MET A 723 -9.48 0.56 2.95
C MET A 723 -10.88 0.10 2.54
N GLY A 724 -10.96 -1.22 2.42
CA GLY A 724 -12.09 -2.09 2.15
C GLY A 724 -11.61 -3.53 2.33
N GLY A 725 -10.96 -3.81 3.48
CA GLY A 725 -10.49 -5.14 3.87
C GLY A 725 -11.62 -6.16 3.83
N GLN A 726 -11.29 -7.46 3.89
CA GLN A 726 -12.35 -8.46 3.93
C GLN A 726 -13.27 -8.15 5.10
N LYS A 727 -14.55 -7.91 4.81
CA LYS A 727 -15.51 -7.65 5.87
C LYS A 727 -15.46 -8.84 6.85
N PRO A 728 -15.49 -8.58 8.17
CA PRO A 728 -15.64 -9.66 9.12
C PRO A 728 -16.95 -10.40 8.82
N VAL A 729 -17.05 -11.66 9.20
CA VAL A 729 -18.24 -12.49 9.03
C VAL A 729 -18.90 -12.68 10.39
N VAL A 730 -20.23 -12.63 10.45
CA VAL A 730 -21.00 -12.78 11.69
C VAL A 730 -22.19 -13.73 11.47
N ALA A 731 -22.43 -14.64 12.42
CA ALA A 731 -23.54 -15.60 12.37
C ALA A 731 -24.19 -15.83 13.74
N PHE A 732 -25.53 -15.85 13.81
CA PHE A 732 -26.26 -16.20 15.04
C PHE A 732 -26.13 -17.68 15.39
N ILE A 733 -25.65 -17.94 16.62
CA ILE A 733 -25.54 -19.26 17.25
C ILE A 733 -26.82 -19.59 18.04
N LYS A 734 -27.34 -18.63 18.82
CA LYS A 734 -28.59 -18.73 19.57
C LYS A 734 -29.27 -17.37 19.68
N PRO A 735 -30.61 -17.31 19.81
CA PRO A 735 -31.57 -18.41 19.66
C PRO A 735 -31.67 -18.94 18.21
N SER A 736 -32.42 -20.02 18.02
CA SER A 736 -32.74 -20.53 16.69
C SER A 736 -33.85 -19.70 16.03
N THR A 737 -33.89 -19.67 14.71
CA THR A 737 -34.94 -18.94 13.98
C THR A 737 -36.32 -19.51 14.34
N ASN A 738 -37.28 -18.63 14.64
CA ASN A 738 -38.63 -18.93 15.13
C ASN A 738 -38.70 -19.63 16.50
N GLU A 739 -37.61 -19.62 17.28
CA GLU A 739 -37.67 -20.03 18.68
C GLU A 739 -38.63 -19.10 19.44
N LYS A 740 -39.41 -19.68 20.35
CA LYS A 740 -40.52 -19.01 21.01
C LYS A 740 -40.11 -18.58 22.42
N PHE A 741 -40.39 -17.33 22.77
CA PHE A 741 -40.09 -16.77 24.09
C PHE A 741 -41.30 -16.06 24.67
N ALA A 742 -41.46 -16.05 25.99
CA ALA A 742 -42.53 -15.32 26.63
C ALA A 742 -42.21 -13.82 26.69
N LEU A 743 -43.26 -13.01 26.82
CA LEU A 743 -43.10 -11.56 26.95
C LEU A 743 -42.35 -11.21 28.24
N ASN A 744 -41.30 -10.39 28.13
CA ASN A 744 -40.37 -9.97 29.20
C ASN A 744 -39.34 -11.00 29.67
N ASP A 745 -39.25 -12.19 29.06
CA ASP A 745 -38.20 -13.15 29.38
C ASP A 745 -36.83 -12.64 28.98
N LYS A 746 -35.79 -12.96 29.76
CA LYS A 746 -34.40 -12.66 29.38
C LYS A 746 -33.90 -13.70 28.38
N ILE A 747 -33.72 -13.27 27.14
CA ILE A 747 -33.19 -14.04 26.01
C ILE A 747 -31.70 -13.73 25.86
N LYS A 748 -30.86 -14.75 25.65
CA LYS A 748 -29.44 -14.56 25.30
C LYS A 748 -29.28 -14.63 23.77
N LEU A 749 -28.84 -13.53 23.17
CA LEU A 749 -28.45 -13.46 21.77
C LEU A 749 -26.95 -13.72 21.68
N THR A 750 -26.55 -14.79 20.99
CA THR A 750 -25.15 -15.22 20.86
C THR A 750 -24.79 -15.37 19.39
N VAL A 751 -23.65 -14.81 18.98
CA VAL A 751 -23.12 -14.88 17.62
C VAL A 751 -21.68 -15.39 17.59
N SER A 752 -21.29 -16.07 16.51
CA SER A 752 -19.89 -16.20 16.11
C SER A 752 -19.52 -15.01 15.24
N ALA A 753 -18.30 -14.50 15.37
CA ALA A 753 -17.75 -13.51 14.47
C ALA A 753 -16.29 -13.85 14.18
N ASN A 754 -15.89 -13.81 12.91
CA ASN A 754 -14.52 -14.06 12.50
C ASN A 754 -14.05 -12.99 11.51
N ASP A 755 -12.77 -12.70 11.54
CA ASP A 755 -12.12 -11.84 10.56
C ASP A 755 -10.94 -12.59 9.94
N ASN A 756 -10.82 -12.54 8.61
CA ASN A 756 -9.86 -13.35 7.86
C ASN A 756 -8.53 -12.63 7.63
N ASP A 757 -8.51 -11.29 7.67
CA ASP A 757 -7.32 -10.48 7.45
C ASP A 757 -6.96 -9.58 8.65
N GLY A 758 -7.69 -9.71 9.75
CA GLY A 758 -7.46 -8.98 11.00
C GLY A 758 -8.12 -9.66 12.20
N LYS A 759 -8.67 -8.85 13.11
CA LYS A 759 -9.42 -9.32 14.28
C LYS A 759 -10.73 -8.56 14.43
N VAL A 760 -11.78 -9.25 14.89
CA VAL A 760 -13.03 -8.60 15.26
C VAL A 760 -12.82 -7.74 16.52
N GLN A 761 -12.97 -6.42 16.40
CA GLN A 761 -12.91 -5.52 17.55
C GLN A 761 -14.20 -5.55 18.38
N TRP A 762 -15.37 -5.61 17.73
CA TRP A 762 -16.65 -5.76 18.44
C TRP A 762 -17.79 -6.27 17.53
N VAL A 763 -18.88 -6.70 18.16
CA VAL A 763 -20.15 -7.03 17.49
C VAL A 763 -21.28 -6.16 18.03
N ASP A 764 -22.01 -5.49 17.13
CA ASP A 764 -23.22 -4.73 17.43
C ASP A 764 -24.48 -5.60 17.27
N PHE A 765 -25.41 -5.55 18.24
CA PHE A 765 -26.72 -6.22 18.18
C PHE A 765 -27.87 -5.21 18.05
N TYR A 766 -28.89 -5.54 17.28
CA TYR A 766 -30.08 -4.69 17.04
C TYR A 766 -31.39 -5.50 17.10
N GLU A 767 -32.49 -4.87 17.55
CA GLU A 767 -33.88 -5.30 17.31
C GLU A 767 -34.48 -4.33 16.26
N GLY A 768 -34.82 -4.81 15.07
CA GLY A 768 -35.20 -3.94 13.96
C GLY A 768 -34.09 -2.93 13.65
N LYS A 769 -34.37 -1.63 13.83
CA LYS A 769 -33.39 -0.54 13.66
C LYS A 769 -32.77 -0.03 14.97
N THR A 770 -33.20 -0.57 16.11
CA THR A 770 -32.81 -0.08 17.44
C THR A 770 -31.63 -0.89 17.96
N LYS A 771 -30.53 -0.23 18.33
CA LYS A 771 -29.34 -0.89 18.88
C LYS A 771 -29.60 -1.38 20.30
N ILE A 772 -29.28 -2.64 20.57
CA ILE A 772 -29.36 -3.26 21.90
C ILE A 772 -28.05 -3.04 22.67
N GLY A 773 -26.89 -3.24 22.01
CA GLY A 773 -25.57 -3.04 22.61
C GLY A 773 -24.41 -3.53 21.72
N SER A 774 -23.19 -3.43 22.23
CA SER A 774 -21.94 -3.88 21.57
C SER A 774 -21.15 -4.79 22.49
N ILE A 775 -20.59 -5.88 21.97
CA ILE A 775 -19.75 -6.83 22.72
C ILE A 775 -18.35 -6.88 22.10
N VAL A 776 -17.30 -6.70 22.90
CA VAL A 776 -15.91 -6.53 22.45
C VAL A 776 -15.04 -7.78 22.62
N GLN A 777 -15.55 -8.84 23.24
CA GLN A 777 -14.80 -10.08 23.49
C GLN A 777 -15.68 -11.32 23.39
N GLU A 778 -15.08 -12.45 23.03
CA GLU A 778 -15.76 -13.74 22.97
C GLU A 778 -16.06 -14.32 24.37
N PRO A 779 -17.18 -15.06 24.52
CA PRO A 779 -18.24 -15.27 23.53
C PRO A 779 -19.08 -14.01 23.33
N TYR A 780 -19.33 -13.62 22.06
CA TYR A 780 -20.12 -12.43 21.73
C TYR A 780 -21.61 -12.66 22.05
N THR A 781 -21.98 -12.40 23.31
CA THR A 781 -23.33 -12.66 23.85
C THR A 781 -23.91 -11.43 24.54
N ILE A 782 -25.17 -11.11 24.24
CA ILE A 782 -25.92 -10.05 24.92
C ILE A 782 -27.27 -10.58 25.46
N SER A 783 -27.70 -10.11 26.63
CA SER A 783 -29.02 -10.42 27.19
C SER A 783 -30.04 -9.37 26.77
N TYR A 784 -31.21 -9.81 26.30
CA TYR A 784 -32.29 -8.97 25.80
C TYR A 784 -33.63 -9.43 26.37
N ALA A 785 -34.52 -8.51 26.77
CA ALA A 785 -35.87 -8.82 27.23
C ALA A 785 -36.91 -8.14 26.33
N PRO A 786 -37.73 -8.89 25.58
CA PRO A 786 -38.69 -8.30 24.65
C PRO A 786 -39.84 -7.64 25.41
N THR A 787 -40.13 -6.38 25.07
CA THR A 787 -41.18 -5.57 25.72
C THR A 787 -42.52 -5.58 24.98
N SER A 788 -42.60 -6.29 23.84
CA SER A 788 -43.82 -6.46 23.05
C SER A 788 -43.86 -7.83 22.38
N ALA A 789 -45.07 -8.39 22.24
CA ALA A 789 -45.31 -9.69 21.63
C ALA A 789 -45.35 -9.60 20.08
N GLY A 790 -45.20 -10.74 19.42
CA GLY A 790 -45.14 -10.88 17.97
C GLY A 790 -43.77 -11.31 17.46
N MET A 791 -43.62 -11.39 16.14
CA MET A 791 -42.34 -11.70 15.50
C MET A 791 -41.33 -10.57 15.72
N LYS A 792 -40.14 -10.92 16.20
CA LYS A 792 -39.03 -10.00 16.44
C LYS A 792 -37.86 -10.35 15.55
N GLU A 793 -37.42 -9.36 14.77
CA GLU A 793 -36.27 -9.47 13.88
C GLU A 793 -35.04 -8.86 14.56
N PHE A 794 -33.99 -9.65 14.70
CA PHE A 794 -32.70 -9.26 15.25
C PHE A 794 -31.63 -9.20 14.19
N TYR A 795 -30.68 -8.29 14.38
CA TYR A 795 -29.51 -8.13 13.53
C TYR A 795 -28.23 -8.17 14.36
N ALA A 796 -27.17 -8.75 13.78
CA ALA A 796 -25.81 -8.64 14.30
C ALA A 796 -24.87 -8.12 13.21
N VAL A 797 -23.93 -7.26 13.61
CA VAL A 797 -22.89 -6.69 12.74
C VAL A 797 -21.54 -6.70 13.48
N ALA A 798 -20.61 -7.53 13.04
CA ALA A 798 -19.21 -7.49 13.46
C ALA A 798 -18.46 -6.32 12.81
N VAL A 799 -17.49 -5.75 13.52
CA VAL A 799 -16.57 -4.69 13.09
C VAL A 799 -15.14 -5.11 13.43
N ASP A 800 -14.22 -4.98 12.47
CA ASP A 800 -12.82 -5.41 12.61
C ASP A 800 -11.87 -4.28 13.09
N ASP A 801 -10.57 -4.60 13.19
CA ASP A 801 -9.52 -3.66 13.60
C ASP A 801 -9.04 -2.69 12.54
N MET A 802 -9.56 -2.82 11.32
CA MET A 802 -9.39 -1.90 10.20
C MET A 802 -10.63 -1.02 9.97
N GLY A 803 -11.69 -1.22 10.77
CA GLY A 803 -12.94 -0.47 10.71
C GLY A 803 -13.97 -0.99 9.69
N ASN A 804 -13.74 -2.12 9.03
CA ASN A 804 -14.72 -2.70 8.11
C ASN A 804 -15.88 -3.34 8.90
N ARG A 805 -17.08 -3.32 8.30
CA ARG A 805 -18.30 -3.86 8.89
C ARG A 805 -18.81 -5.06 8.09
N SER A 806 -19.11 -6.14 8.79
CA SER A 806 -19.82 -7.31 8.24
C SER A 806 -21.16 -6.91 7.57
N ASP A 807 -21.64 -7.75 6.66
CA ASP A 807 -23.05 -7.69 6.26
C ASP A 807 -23.94 -8.09 7.45
N SER A 808 -25.12 -7.47 7.56
CA SER A 808 -26.00 -7.70 8.70
C SER A 808 -26.55 -9.14 8.69
N CYS A 809 -26.21 -9.94 9.70
CA CYS A 809 -26.82 -11.26 9.90
C CYS A 809 -28.18 -11.09 10.57
N LYS A 810 -29.21 -11.79 10.06
CA LYS A 810 -30.59 -11.69 10.55
C LYS A 810 -31.05 -12.95 11.28
N MET A 811 -31.90 -12.79 12.28
CA MET A 811 -32.58 -13.88 12.98
C MET A 811 -33.95 -13.43 13.49
N ASP A 812 -34.98 -14.21 13.20
CA ASP A 812 -36.33 -13.99 13.72
C ASP A 812 -36.62 -14.89 14.92
N ILE A 813 -37.33 -14.38 15.92
CA ILE A 813 -37.95 -15.16 17.01
C ILE A 813 -39.43 -14.81 17.13
N GLU A 814 -40.21 -15.68 17.75
CA GLU A 814 -41.61 -15.40 18.07
C GLU A 814 -41.74 -15.07 19.57
N VAL A 815 -42.13 -13.84 19.91
CA VAL A 815 -42.45 -13.49 21.30
C VAL A 815 -43.94 -13.72 21.52
N LEU A 816 -44.27 -14.73 22.33
CA LEU A 816 -45.64 -15.06 22.68
C LEU A 816 -46.23 -13.98 23.58
N SER A 817 -47.52 -13.68 23.39
CA SER A 817 -48.25 -12.72 24.24
C SER A 817 -48.57 -13.25 25.65
N ILE A 818 -48.02 -14.42 25.99
CA ILE A 818 -48.22 -15.08 27.27
C ILE A 818 -47.06 -14.65 28.16
N GLN A 819 -47.37 -14.22 29.38
CA GLN A 819 -46.39 -13.79 30.37
C GLN A 819 -46.40 -14.80 31.52
N GLN A 820 -45.21 -15.26 31.94
CA GLN A 820 -45.10 -16.03 33.18
C GLN A 820 -45.56 -15.17 34.36
N MET A 821 -46.51 -15.70 35.14
CA MET A 821 -47.03 -15.03 36.32
C MET A 821 -46.94 -15.95 37.52
N PRO A 822 -46.62 -15.43 38.73
CA PRO A 822 -46.67 -16.22 39.95
C PRO A 822 -48.03 -16.92 40.08
N TYR A 823 -48.05 -18.17 40.55
CA TYR A 823 -49.30 -18.94 40.68
C TYR A 823 -50.42 -18.17 41.42
N ASN A 824 -50.06 -17.45 42.48
CA ASN A 824 -50.96 -16.63 43.30
C ASN A 824 -51.00 -15.15 42.88
N THR A 825 -50.54 -14.78 41.68
CA THR A 825 -50.34 -13.40 41.19
C THR A 825 -49.28 -12.57 41.93
N THR A 826 -48.85 -13.01 43.12
CA THR A 826 -47.71 -12.49 43.88
C THR A 826 -46.65 -13.58 44.05
N SER A 827 -45.38 -13.19 44.05
CA SER A 827 -44.25 -14.11 44.28
C SER A 827 -44.27 -14.71 45.70
N TRP A 828 -43.67 -15.90 45.84
CA TRP A 828 -43.54 -16.57 47.13
C TRP A 828 -42.41 -15.93 47.95
N ASN A 829 -42.74 -15.28 49.07
CA ASN A 829 -41.71 -14.73 49.96
C ASN A 829 -40.89 -15.85 50.60
N ILE A 830 -39.56 -15.77 50.51
CA ILE A 830 -38.62 -16.75 51.07
C ILE A 830 -37.85 -16.10 52.23
N PRO A 831 -37.80 -16.70 53.45
CA PRO A 831 -38.22 -18.07 53.82
C PRO A 831 -39.73 -18.34 53.71
N ALA A 832 -40.09 -19.57 53.32
CA ALA A 832 -41.48 -20.03 53.22
C ALA A 832 -41.64 -21.40 53.88
N ASP A 833 -42.68 -21.59 54.70
CA ASP A 833 -42.94 -22.86 55.39
C ASP A 833 -43.53 -23.95 54.47
N LYS A 834 -44.19 -23.56 53.38
CA LYS A 834 -44.77 -24.49 52.40
C LYS A 834 -45.10 -23.79 51.08
N ILE A 835 -44.58 -24.32 49.98
CA ILE A 835 -44.96 -24.01 48.59
C ILE A 835 -45.39 -25.33 47.97
N LEU A 836 -46.63 -25.48 47.52
CA LEU A 836 -47.09 -26.74 46.93
C LEU A 836 -46.47 -26.92 45.54
N ALA A 837 -46.05 -28.14 45.20
CA ALA A 837 -45.46 -28.44 43.91
C ALA A 837 -46.47 -28.22 42.75
N VAL A 838 -47.75 -28.46 42.98
CA VAL A 838 -48.78 -28.17 41.95
C VAL A 838 -49.00 -26.67 41.70
N GLN A 839 -48.39 -25.78 42.50
CA GLN A 839 -48.50 -24.32 42.42
C GLN A 839 -47.29 -23.67 41.72
N PHE A 840 -46.74 -24.35 40.70
CA PHE A 840 -45.84 -23.72 39.74
C PHE A 840 -46.55 -22.60 38.98
N ASP A 841 -45.78 -21.69 38.42
CA ASP A 841 -46.28 -20.46 37.81
C ASP A 841 -47.32 -20.69 36.71
N LYS A 842 -48.12 -19.65 36.45
CA LYS A 842 -49.08 -19.59 35.33
C LYS A 842 -48.32 -19.11 34.09
N GLY A 843 -48.64 -19.69 32.94
CA GLY A 843 -47.93 -19.40 31.68
C GLY A 843 -48.09 -20.49 30.62
N GLY A 844 -48.49 -21.70 31.03
CA GLY A 844 -48.69 -22.83 30.13
C GLY A 844 -47.38 -23.56 29.80
N ALA A 845 -47.50 -24.59 28.96
CA ALA A 845 -46.38 -25.41 28.49
C ALA A 845 -45.31 -24.56 27.78
N GLU A 846 -44.04 -24.90 27.99
CA GLU A 846 -42.84 -24.22 27.51
C GLU A 846 -42.57 -22.82 28.11
N VAL A 847 -43.46 -22.28 28.94
CA VAL A 847 -43.30 -20.95 29.58
C VAL A 847 -43.11 -21.05 31.09
N ALA A 848 -43.93 -21.83 31.79
CA ALA A 848 -43.82 -22.01 33.25
C ALA A 848 -43.59 -23.47 33.68
N CYS A 849 -43.73 -24.39 32.74
CA CYS A 849 -43.52 -25.82 32.92
C CYS A 849 -43.27 -26.50 31.57
N HIS A 850 -42.61 -27.64 31.60
CA HIS A 850 -42.38 -28.48 30.42
C HIS A 850 -42.60 -29.93 30.75
N ASP A 851 -43.37 -30.56 29.88
CA ASP A 851 -43.79 -31.96 29.92
C ASP A 851 -43.40 -32.58 28.57
N ASN A 852 -42.68 -33.70 28.59
CA ASN A 852 -42.11 -34.30 27.38
C ASN A 852 -43.05 -35.31 26.72
N GLU A 853 -44.22 -35.55 27.32
CA GLU A 853 -45.18 -36.54 26.91
C GLU A 853 -46.34 -35.91 26.12
N ILE A 854 -46.71 -36.52 24.99
CA ILE A 854 -47.85 -36.06 24.16
C ILE A 854 -49.20 -36.59 24.70
N ALA A 855 -49.19 -37.63 25.56
CA ALA A 855 -50.38 -38.31 26.04
C ALA A 855 -50.39 -38.45 27.56
N VAL A 856 -51.42 -37.90 28.21
CA VAL A 856 -51.65 -38.00 29.66
C VAL A 856 -51.71 -39.45 30.10
N GLN A 857 -50.71 -39.91 30.86
CA GLN A 857 -50.56 -41.31 31.25
C GLN A 857 -51.39 -41.70 32.51
N GLY A 858 -51.84 -40.72 33.30
CA GLY A 858 -52.70 -40.90 34.48
C GLY A 858 -52.79 -39.63 35.37
N GLY A 859 -53.75 -39.58 36.30
CA GLY A 859 -53.96 -38.46 37.25
C GLY A 859 -55.29 -37.70 37.10
N ASN A 860 -55.71 -36.95 38.13
CA ASN A 860 -56.96 -36.18 38.14
C ASN A 860 -56.80 -34.73 37.60
N ASN A 861 -55.62 -34.39 37.07
CA ASN A 861 -55.18 -33.12 36.48
C ASN A 861 -55.69 -31.83 37.17
N LEU A 862 -55.10 -31.53 38.32
CA LEU A 862 -55.31 -30.25 39.05
C LEU A 862 -54.85 -29.03 38.25
N ARG A 863 -53.97 -29.21 37.25
CA ARG A 863 -53.46 -28.20 36.31
C ARG A 863 -53.73 -28.62 34.86
N GLY A 864 -54.98 -28.91 34.53
CA GLY A 864 -55.36 -29.43 33.21
C GLY A 864 -55.05 -28.54 32.00
N ASP A 865 -54.66 -27.28 32.22
CA ASP A 865 -54.26 -26.30 31.21
C ASP A 865 -52.76 -26.36 30.83
N THR A 866 -51.96 -27.19 31.50
CA THR A 866 -50.48 -27.15 31.38
C THR A 866 -49.82 -28.40 30.78
N GLY A 867 -50.58 -29.46 30.50
CA GLY A 867 -50.01 -30.76 30.09
C GLY A 867 -49.56 -31.62 31.28
N VAL A 868 -48.79 -31.03 32.20
CA VAL A 868 -48.22 -31.65 33.42
C VAL A 868 -49.18 -32.57 34.19
N GLU A 869 -48.82 -33.84 34.37
CA GLU A 869 -49.62 -34.77 35.16
C GLU A 869 -49.61 -34.43 36.65
N THR A 870 -50.73 -33.88 37.10
CA THR A 870 -50.97 -33.56 38.51
C THR A 870 -52.04 -34.45 39.12
N GLU A 871 -51.80 -34.90 40.35
CA GLU A 871 -52.68 -35.82 41.08
C GLU A 871 -53.19 -35.20 42.38
N ASN A 872 -54.38 -35.63 42.81
CA ASN A 872 -54.95 -35.31 44.12
C ASN A 872 -54.86 -36.50 45.08
N SER A 873 -53.77 -37.28 45.00
CA SER A 873 -53.56 -38.49 45.79
C SER A 873 -52.86 -38.23 47.14
N ASN A 874 -52.58 -36.95 47.45
CA ASN A 874 -51.82 -36.50 48.61
C ASN A 874 -52.59 -35.47 49.46
N GLY A 875 -53.61 -35.93 50.21
CA GLY A 875 -54.23 -35.18 51.31
C GLY A 875 -54.46 -33.68 51.10
N ASN A 876 -55.29 -33.31 50.12
CA ASN A 876 -55.61 -31.92 49.70
C ASN A 876 -54.45 -31.05 49.18
N ASP A 877 -53.19 -31.46 49.33
CA ASP A 877 -52.01 -30.72 48.86
C ASP A 877 -51.71 -30.95 47.37
N GLY A 878 -52.16 -32.10 46.85
CA GLY A 878 -51.82 -32.56 45.50
C GLY A 878 -50.34 -32.91 45.34
N ASN A 879 -49.99 -33.44 44.17
CA ASN A 879 -48.62 -33.66 43.75
C ASN A 879 -48.48 -33.56 42.23
N ILE A 880 -47.27 -33.24 41.77
CA ILE A 880 -46.84 -33.57 40.40
C ILE A 880 -46.41 -35.03 40.41
N GLY A 881 -46.87 -35.84 39.45
CA GLY A 881 -46.57 -37.27 39.33
C GLY A 881 -46.13 -37.64 37.91
N TYR A 882 -45.86 -38.92 37.67
CA TYR A 882 -45.42 -39.45 36.36
C TYR A 882 -44.16 -38.80 35.76
N THR A 883 -43.36 -38.12 36.58
CA THR A 883 -42.19 -37.34 36.15
C THR A 883 -41.15 -38.15 35.38
N ASN A 884 -40.70 -37.60 34.25
CA ASN A 884 -39.66 -38.10 33.36
C ASN A 884 -38.42 -37.20 33.34
N ALA A 885 -37.29 -37.79 32.94
CA ALA A 885 -36.06 -37.04 32.82
C ALA A 885 -36.20 -35.96 31.72
N GLY A 886 -35.87 -34.71 32.04
CA GLY A 886 -35.99 -33.56 31.15
C GLY A 886 -37.19 -32.65 31.44
N GLU A 887 -38.17 -33.09 32.23
CA GLU A 887 -39.28 -32.24 32.66
C GLU A 887 -38.83 -31.16 33.65
N TRP A 888 -39.51 -30.01 33.65
CA TRP A 888 -39.22 -28.92 34.57
C TRP A 888 -40.43 -28.05 34.93
N TYR A 889 -40.37 -27.41 36.10
CA TYR A 889 -41.45 -26.55 36.63
C TYR A 889 -40.87 -25.33 37.34
N GLU A 890 -41.45 -24.15 37.10
CA GLU A 890 -40.94 -22.87 37.61
C GLU A 890 -41.84 -22.20 38.64
N TYR A 891 -41.21 -21.49 39.58
CA TYR A 891 -41.86 -20.77 40.66
C TYR A 891 -41.21 -19.41 40.84
N THR A 892 -41.99 -18.34 40.77
CA THR A 892 -41.50 -17.00 41.08
C THR A 892 -41.44 -16.83 42.60
N ILE A 893 -40.23 -16.66 43.14
CA ILE A 893 -39.95 -16.47 44.56
C ILE A 893 -39.40 -15.07 44.83
N ASN A 894 -39.52 -14.57 46.06
CA ASN A 894 -38.97 -13.28 46.51
C ASN A 894 -38.18 -13.46 47.80
N VAL A 895 -36.87 -13.53 47.68
CA VAL A 895 -35.97 -13.77 48.80
C VAL A 895 -35.82 -12.50 49.62
N GLN A 896 -36.30 -12.54 50.86
CA GLN A 896 -36.36 -11.35 51.72
C GLN A 896 -34.99 -10.93 52.26
N THR A 897 -34.05 -11.87 52.38
CA THR A 897 -32.72 -11.62 52.97
C THR A 897 -31.69 -12.45 52.22
N ALA A 898 -30.65 -11.82 51.69
CA ALA A 898 -29.55 -12.56 51.07
C ALA A 898 -28.89 -13.45 52.13
N GLY A 899 -28.57 -14.69 51.79
CA GLY A 899 -27.98 -15.62 52.75
C GLY A 899 -27.98 -17.06 52.28
N ILE A 900 -27.58 -17.95 53.18
CA ILE A 900 -27.53 -19.39 52.94
C ILE A 900 -28.83 -20.03 53.43
N TYR A 901 -29.52 -20.76 52.57
CA TYR A 901 -30.81 -21.39 52.84
C TYR A 901 -30.73 -22.92 52.85
N THR A 902 -31.63 -23.54 53.61
CA THR A 902 -32.00 -24.95 53.50
C THR A 902 -33.32 -25.04 52.73
N LEU A 903 -33.36 -25.90 51.72
CA LEU A 903 -34.57 -26.30 50.99
C LEU A 903 -34.95 -27.73 51.39
N SER A 904 -36.14 -27.89 51.98
CA SER A 904 -36.76 -29.20 52.20
C SER A 904 -37.75 -29.49 51.07
N VAL A 905 -37.53 -30.59 50.36
CA VAL A 905 -38.36 -31.07 49.26
C VAL A 905 -39.16 -32.26 49.74
N ARG A 906 -40.47 -32.10 49.89
CA ARG A 906 -41.38 -33.18 50.25
C ARG A 906 -41.81 -33.92 49.00
N LEU A 907 -41.42 -35.19 48.90
CA LEU A 907 -41.61 -36.03 47.71
C LEU A 907 -41.83 -37.50 48.08
N SER A 908 -42.30 -38.31 47.14
CA SER A 908 -42.39 -39.76 47.28
C SER A 908 -41.84 -40.46 46.03
N SER A 909 -41.33 -41.68 46.19
CA SER A 909 -40.80 -42.46 45.08
C SER A 909 -40.81 -43.96 45.40
N ALA A 910 -41.36 -44.77 44.49
CA ALA A 910 -41.29 -46.23 44.59
C ALA A 910 -39.91 -46.78 44.19
N TYR A 911 -39.21 -46.10 43.27
CA TYR A 911 -38.01 -46.64 42.60
C TYR A 911 -36.73 -45.81 42.82
N GLY A 912 -36.83 -44.64 43.44
CA GLY A 912 -35.79 -43.61 43.47
C GLY A 912 -35.84 -42.75 42.20
N GLY A 913 -35.17 -41.61 42.22
CA GLY A 913 -35.13 -40.64 41.12
C GLY A 913 -34.00 -39.63 41.33
N ALA A 914 -33.95 -38.56 40.54
CA ALA A 914 -33.05 -37.44 40.77
C ALA A 914 -33.63 -36.13 40.24
N LEU A 915 -33.35 -35.02 40.92
CA LEU A 915 -33.78 -33.68 40.52
C LEU A 915 -32.77 -32.63 40.96
N ARG A 916 -32.82 -31.44 40.37
CA ARG A 916 -32.01 -30.28 40.76
C ARG A 916 -32.82 -29.00 40.80
N PHE A 917 -32.30 -27.97 41.46
CA PHE A 917 -32.90 -26.65 41.55
C PHE A 917 -31.98 -25.59 40.96
N GLU A 918 -32.55 -24.83 40.03
CA GLU A 918 -31.91 -23.69 39.40
C GLU A 918 -32.59 -22.40 39.88
N PHE A 919 -31.83 -21.33 40.08
CA PHE A 919 -32.34 -20.00 40.44
C PHE A 919 -31.85 -18.99 39.41
N ASP A 920 -32.78 -18.31 38.73
CA ASP A 920 -32.52 -17.45 37.56
C ASP A 920 -31.67 -18.15 36.47
N GLY A 921 -31.89 -19.46 36.31
CA GLY A 921 -31.18 -20.31 35.33
C GLY A 921 -29.78 -20.78 35.78
N GLU A 922 -29.34 -20.48 37.00
CA GLU A 922 -28.10 -21.03 37.57
C GLU A 922 -28.40 -22.25 38.47
N ASP A 923 -27.79 -23.40 38.19
CA ASP A 923 -27.84 -24.58 39.06
C ASP A 923 -27.15 -24.28 40.40
N LYS A 924 -27.91 -24.38 41.50
CA LYS A 924 -27.41 -24.14 42.86
C LYS A 924 -27.28 -25.40 43.70
N THR A 925 -27.70 -26.56 43.19
CA THR A 925 -27.77 -27.79 43.99
C THR A 925 -27.03 -28.96 43.38
N GLY A 926 -26.76 -28.94 42.08
CA GLY A 926 -26.44 -30.15 41.33
C GLY A 926 -27.58 -31.16 41.38
N SER A 927 -27.36 -32.33 40.78
CA SER A 927 -28.33 -33.43 40.79
C SER A 927 -28.45 -34.07 42.18
N ILE A 928 -29.62 -33.94 42.79
CA ILE A 928 -29.96 -34.47 44.10
C ILE A 928 -30.59 -35.87 43.92
N ASN A 929 -29.93 -36.88 44.47
CA ASN A 929 -30.45 -38.24 44.47
C ASN A 929 -31.67 -38.39 45.39
N ILE A 930 -32.76 -38.91 44.85
CA ILE A 930 -34.00 -39.20 45.55
C ILE A 930 -34.00 -40.68 45.96
N ASN A 931 -34.02 -40.93 47.26
CA ASN A 931 -34.09 -42.29 47.80
C ASN A 931 -35.51 -42.87 47.71
N LYS A 932 -35.61 -44.20 47.63
CA LYS A 932 -36.91 -44.92 47.69
C LYS A 932 -37.63 -44.60 48.99
N THR A 933 -38.87 -44.12 48.91
CA THR A 933 -39.66 -43.74 50.09
C THR A 933 -40.61 -44.84 50.56
N GLY A 934 -40.77 -45.91 49.78
CA GLY A 934 -41.58 -47.08 50.09
C GLY A 934 -42.93 -47.15 49.35
N GLY A 935 -43.17 -46.26 48.38
CA GLY A 935 -44.38 -46.24 47.54
C GLY A 935 -44.79 -44.82 47.12
N TRP A 936 -45.61 -44.69 46.08
CA TRP A 936 -46.04 -43.41 45.46
C TRP A 936 -46.90 -42.49 46.36
N GLY A 937 -47.41 -43.01 47.49
CA GLY A 937 -48.14 -42.22 48.50
C GLY A 937 -47.33 -41.94 49.77
N ASN A 938 -46.10 -42.44 49.88
CA ASN A 938 -45.27 -42.35 51.09
C ASN A 938 -44.33 -41.14 51.02
N TYR A 939 -44.82 -39.96 51.38
CA TYR A 939 -44.07 -38.70 51.28
C TYR A 939 -43.03 -38.52 52.40
N LYS A 940 -41.79 -38.23 52.01
CA LYS A 940 -40.66 -37.93 52.89
C LYS A 940 -39.97 -36.65 52.43
N ASP A 941 -39.29 -36.00 53.37
CA ASP A 941 -38.55 -34.77 53.09
C ASP A 941 -37.11 -35.12 52.69
N THR A 942 -36.67 -34.56 51.57
CA THR A 942 -35.27 -34.55 51.13
C THR A 942 -34.71 -33.17 51.41
N ILE A 943 -33.65 -33.11 52.23
CA ILE A 943 -33.08 -31.83 52.69
C ILE A 943 -31.87 -31.47 51.84
N VAL A 944 -31.88 -30.27 51.29
CA VAL A 944 -30.79 -29.64 50.55
C VAL A 944 -30.32 -28.44 51.35
N THR A 945 -29.09 -28.47 51.86
CA THR A 945 -28.51 -27.37 52.65
C THR A 945 -27.56 -26.54 51.79
N GLN A 946 -27.08 -25.43 52.34
CA GLN A 946 -26.03 -24.61 51.73
C GLN A 946 -26.41 -23.94 50.40
N ILE A 947 -27.69 -23.60 50.19
CA ILE A 947 -28.13 -22.92 48.96
C ILE A 947 -27.95 -21.41 49.11
N PRO A 948 -26.99 -20.77 48.41
CA PRO A 948 -26.83 -19.33 48.48
C PRO A 948 -27.91 -18.64 47.64
N LEU A 949 -28.71 -17.77 48.26
CA LEU A 949 -29.74 -17.00 47.57
C LEU A 949 -29.49 -15.49 47.74
N LYS A 950 -29.61 -14.75 46.63
CA LYS A 950 -29.58 -13.27 46.62
C LYS A 950 -30.90 -12.72 47.15
N ALA A 951 -30.92 -11.51 47.69
CA ALA A 951 -32.18 -10.84 48.03
C ALA A 951 -32.90 -10.37 46.76
N GLY A 952 -34.24 -10.42 46.75
CA GLY A 952 -35.08 -10.00 45.62
C GLY A 952 -35.80 -11.13 44.91
N ILE A 953 -36.57 -10.76 43.88
CA ILE A 953 -37.37 -11.68 43.06
C ILE A 953 -36.45 -12.52 42.19
N GLN A 954 -36.65 -13.83 42.21
CA GLN A 954 -35.92 -14.84 41.43
C GLN A 954 -36.90 -15.90 40.90
N VAL A 955 -36.58 -16.55 39.78
CA VAL A 955 -37.31 -17.72 39.29
C VAL A 955 -36.59 -18.98 39.76
N MET A 956 -37.28 -19.80 40.55
CA MET A 956 -36.81 -21.13 40.93
C MET A 956 -37.34 -22.15 39.92
N ARG A 957 -36.45 -22.85 39.23
CA ARG A 957 -36.78 -23.97 38.35
C ARG A 957 -36.40 -25.29 39.01
N VAL A 958 -37.32 -26.24 38.98
CA VAL A 958 -37.08 -27.63 39.40
C VAL A 958 -36.94 -28.48 38.14
N VAL A 959 -35.82 -29.16 37.98
CA VAL A 959 -35.54 -30.02 36.81
C VAL A 959 -35.48 -31.47 37.25
N ILE A 960 -36.17 -32.35 36.54
CA ILE A 960 -36.13 -33.79 36.77
C ILE A 960 -34.95 -34.37 35.98
N ASP A 961 -33.87 -34.72 36.66
CA ASP A 961 -32.70 -35.35 36.02
C ASP A 961 -32.92 -36.85 35.78
N LYS A 962 -33.75 -37.49 36.60
CA LYS A 962 -34.10 -38.90 36.47
C LYS A 962 -35.52 -39.15 36.96
N ALA A 963 -36.31 -39.78 36.08
CA ALA A 963 -37.69 -40.15 36.30
C ALA A 963 -37.95 -40.86 37.64
N GLY A 964 -39.17 -40.71 38.15
CA GLY A 964 -39.71 -41.55 39.21
C GLY A 964 -39.88 -40.88 40.57
N ALA A 965 -40.26 -39.60 40.61
CA ALA A 965 -40.63 -38.92 41.86
C ALA A 965 -41.99 -38.21 41.76
N ASN A 966 -42.82 -38.36 42.79
CA ASN A 966 -43.98 -37.51 43.00
C ASN A 966 -43.58 -36.33 43.89
N LEU A 967 -43.71 -35.09 43.39
CA LEU A 967 -43.34 -33.88 44.11
C LEU A 967 -44.56 -33.29 44.82
N SER A 968 -44.47 -33.06 46.13
CA SER A 968 -45.57 -32.53 46.94
C SER A 968 -45.40 -31.06 47.31
N SER A 969 -44.29 -30.68 47.93
CA SER A 969 -44.09 -29.29 48.39
C SER A 969 -42.64 -28.95 48.69
N TYR A 970 -42.32 -27.66 48.73
CA TYR A 970 -41.03 -27.09 49.09
C TYR A 970 -41.12 -26.24 50.36
N LYS A 971 -40.08 -26.25 51.18
CA LYS A 971 -39.92 -25.37 52.36
C LYS A 971 -38.52 -24.76 52.37
N PHE A 972 -38.44 -23.45 52.56
CA PHE A 972 -37.17 -22.72 52.68
C PHE A 972 -36.97 -22.19 54.09
N SER A 973 -35.77 -22.42 54.65
CA SER A 973 -35.35 -21.87 55.93
C SER A 973 -34.01 -21.16 55.79
N LEU A 974 -33.89 -19.91 56.25
CA LEU A 974 -32.62 -19.19 56.29
C LEU A 974 -31.72 -19.80 57.38
N ILE A 975 -30.48 -20.14 57.03
CA ILE A 975 -29.46 -20.70 57.93
C ILE A 975 -28.56 -19.58 58.46
N ASN A 976 -28.03 -18.73 57.58
CA ASN A 976 -27.10 -17.65 57.94
C ASN A 976 -27.27 -16.44 57.01
N ALA A 977 -27.37 -15.24 57.60
CA ALA A 977 -27.51 -13.97 56.89
C ALA A 977 -26.16 -13.31 56.52
N ASN A 978 -25.03 -13.80 57.04
CA ASN A 978 -23.69 -13.26 56.76
C ASN A 978 -22.96 -14.17 55.76
N MET A 979 -22.77 -13.68 54.53
CA MET A 979 -22.21 -14.44 53.40
C MET A 979 -20.75 -14.02 53.16
N PRO A 980 -19.78 -14.95 53.06
CA PRO A 980 -18.40 -14.60 52.71
C PRO A 980 -18.35 -13.91 51.33
N PRO A 981 -17.37 -13.02 51.08
CA PRO A 981 -17.26 -12.35 49.80
C PRO A 981 -17.01 -13.38 48.70
N ALA A 982 -17.51 -13.13 47.49
CA ALA A 982 -17.11 -13.93 46.34
C ALA A 982 -15.75 -13.41 45.85
N ALA A 983 -14.77 -14.32 45.80
CA ALA A 983 -13.53 -14.08 45.08
C ALA A 983 -13.75 -14.56 43.63
N TYR A 984 -13.19 -13.81 42.69
CA TYR A 984 -13.15 -14.19 41.29
C TYR A 984 -11.70 -14.03 40.83
N ALA A 985 -10.99 -15.13 40.59
CA ALA A 985 -9.58 -15.15 40.18
C ALA A 985 -9.39 -14.83 38.68
N GLY A 986 -10.49 -14.59 37.96
CA GLY A 986 -10.49 -14.44 36.51
C GLY A 986 -10.55 -15.78 35.79
N ASN A 987 -10.70 -15.75 34.47
CA ASN A 987 -10.71 -16.96 33.65
C ASN A 987 -9.31 -17.56 33.53
N ASP A 988 -9.25 -18.88 33.32
CA ASP A 988 -8.01 -19.56 32.94
C ASP A 988 -7.34 -18.88 31.75
N ILE A 989 -6.02 -18.72 31.83
CA ILE A 989 -5.20 -18.03 30.84
C ILE A 989 -4.42 -19.07 30.05
N ILE A 990 -4.48 -18.99 28.73
CA ILE A 990 -3.64 -19.80 27.84
C ILE A 990 -2.65 -18.86 27.15
N ILE A 991 -1.37 -19.20 27.19
CA ILE A 991 -0.32 -18.50 26.45
C ILE A 991 0.53 -19.51 25.67
N ASP A 992 1.05 -19.12 24.51
CA ASP A 992 1.92 -19.97 23.69
C ASP A 992 3.40 -19.62 23.92
N TYR A 993 4.26 -20.63 24.06
CA TYR A 993 5.71 -20.41 24.16
C TYR A 993 6.22 -19.74 22.86
N PRO A 994 7.11 -18.71 22.91
CA PRO A 994 8.01 -18.34 24.01
C PRO A 994 7.46 -17.35 25.04
N GLN A 995 6.17 -16.99 25.00
CA GLN A 995 5.60 -16.11 26.03
C GLN A 995 5.68 -16.80 27.39
N ASN A 996 6.35 -16.16 28.35
CA ASN A 996 6.68 -16.75 29.65
C ASN A 996 6.14 -15.94 30.85
N SER A 997 5.15 -15.08 30.61
CA SER A 997 4.47 -14.29 31.64
C SER A 997 3.00 -14.04 31.31
N ALA A 998 2.18 -13.87 32.36
CA ALA A 998 0.75 -13.58 32.28
C ALA A 998 0.32 -12.62 33.40
N GLN A 999 -0.68 -11.77 33.13
CA GLN A 999 -1.28 -10.91 34.16
C GLN A 999 -2.55 -11.58 34.70
N LEU A 1000 -2.65 -11.71 36.02
CA LEU A 1000 -3.85 -12.20 36.70
C LEU A 1000 -4.64 -11.00 37.23
N SER A 1001 -5.95 -11.00 37.01
CA SER A 1001 -6.85 -9.93 37.45
C SER A 1001 -7.99 -10.52 38.26
N GLY A 1002 -8.02 -10.18 39.53
CA GLY A 1002 -8.96 -10.69 40.51
C GLY A 1002 -9.98 -9.65 40.94
N LEU A 1003 -11.19 -10.10 41.28
CA LEU A 1003 -12.26 -9.27 41.79
C LEU A 1003 -12.79 -9.84 43.12
N GLY A 1004 -13.15 -8.95 44.03
CA GLY A 1004 -13.87 -9.28 45.25
C GLY A 1004 -15.26 -8.64 45.25
N GLU A 1005 -16.29 -9.43 45.51
CA GLU A 1005 -17.66 -8.95 45.71
C GLU A 1005 -18.10 -9.20 47.15
N ALA A 1006 -18.42 -8.12 47.87
CA ALA A 1006 -18.90 -8.17 49.25
C ALA A 1006 -20.43 -8.13 49.29
N TYR A 1007 -21.02 -8.82 50.27
CA TYR A 1007 -22.47 -8.95 50.40
C TYR A 1007 -22.98 -8.27 51.69
N GLY A 1008 -24.27 -7.95 51.72
CA GLY A 1008 -24.92 -7.45 52.95
C GLY A 1008 -24.41 -6.09 53.45
N GLY A 1009 -23.78 -5.27 52.60
CA GLY A 1009 -23.24 -3.95 52.95
C GLY A 1009 -21.79 -3.93 53.44
N ALA A 1010 -21.09 -5.08 53.44
CA ALA A 1010 -19.65 -5.15 53.69
C ALA A 1010 -18.83 -4.58 52.49
N THR A 1011 -17.56 -4.27 52.71
CA THR A 1011 -16.61 -3.85 51.65
C THR A 1011 -15.39 -4.77 51.63
N ILE A 1012 -14.71 -4.90 50.48
CA ILE A 1012 -13.48 -5.71 50.39
C ILE A 1012 -12.31 -5.03 51.11
N SER A 1013 -11.63 -5.76 52.00
CA SER A 1013 -10.54 -5.27 52.84
C SER A 1013 -9.15 -5.72 52.36
N SER A 1014 -9.00 -6.88 51.70
CA SER A 1014 -7.72 -7.35 51.19
C SER A 1014 -7.83 -8.37 50.05
N TYR A 1015 -6.78 -8.42 49.20
CA TYR A 1015 -6.53 -9.48 48.20
C TYR A 1015 -5.22 -10.22 48.57
N GLU A 1016 -5.13 -11.50 48.22
CA GLU A 1016 -3.92 -12.31 48.36
C GLU A 1016 -3.84 -13.38 47.26
N TRP A 1017 -2.76 -13.39 46.50
CA TRP A 1017 -2.47 -14.35 45.44
C TRP A 1017 -1.39 -15.33 45.87
N LYS A 1018 -1.64 -16.61 45.64
CA LYS A 1018 -0.68 -17.68 45.94
C LYS A 1018 -0.65 -18.73 44.85
N GLN A 1019 0.55 -19.15 44.46
CA GLN A 1019 0.73 -20.32 43.59
C GLN A 1019 0.37 -21.60 44.39
N ILE A 1020 -0.51 -22.42 43.84
CA ILE A 1020 -0.94 -23.67 44.47
C ILE A 1020 0.08 -24.79 44.25
N ASP A 1021 0.70 -24.86 43.08
CA ASP A 1021 1.78 -25.80 42.79
C ASP A 1021 3.15 -25.17 43.09
N SER A 1022 3.83 -25.62 44.13
CA SER A 1022 5.07 -24.99 44.62
C SER A 1022 6.35 -25.30 43.81
N ASN A 1023 6.28 -26.02 42.67
CA ASN A 1023 7.48 -26.35 41.89
C ASN A 1023 7.26 -26.32 40.36
N PRO A 1024 8.01 -25.52 39.57
CA PRO A 1024 8.95 -24.50 40.01
C PRO A 1024 8.22 -23.31 40.63
N ILE A 1025 8.91 -22.59 41.50
CA ILE A 1025 8.40 -21.36 42.12
C ILE A 1025 8.33 -20.28 41.04
N ILE A 1026 7.13 -19.76 40.79
CA ILE A 1026 6.86 -18.66 39.86
C ILE A 1026 6.87 -17.33 40.62
N ASN A 1027 7.45 -16.31 40.00
CA ASN A 1027 7.45 -14.98 40.58
C ASN A 1027 6.06 -14.32 40.40
N ILE A 1028 5.40 -13.95 41.50
CA ILE A 1028 4.12 -13.23 41.54
C ILE A 1028 4.40 -11.79 41.99
N SER A 1029 4.22 -10.82 41.10
CA SER A 1029 4.46 -9.40 41.42
C SER A 1029 3.25 -8.78 42.14
N ASN A 1030 3.47 -8.10 43.28
CA ASN A 1030 2.38 -7.47 44.05
C ASN A 1030 1.24 -8.44 44.45
N PRO A 1031 1.52 -9.55 45.16
CA PRO A 1031 0.55 -10.62 45.42
C PRO A 1031 -0.65 -10.17 46.28
N PHE A 1032 -0.62 -8.98 46.90
CA PHE A 1032 -1.72 -8.48 47.72
C PHE A 1032 -2.63 -7.46 47.01
N SER A 1033 -2.50 -7.34 45.69
CA SER A 1033 -3.31 -6.46 44.85
C SER A 1033 -4.38 -7.25 44.08
N ALA A 1034 -5.47 -6.58 43.70
CA ALA A 1034 -6.49 -7.16 42.82
C ALA A 1034 -5.88 -7.65 41.49
N THR A 1035 -4.88 -6.93 40.95
CA THR A 1035 -4.13 -7.32 39.75
C THR A 1035 -2.67 -7.64 40.07
N THR A 1036 -2.14 -8.73 39.52
CA THR A 1036 -0.75 -9.20 39.70
C THR A 1036 -0.18 -9.74 38.37
N THR A 1037 1.15 -9.84 38.24
CA THR A 1037 1.81 -10.50 37.09
C THR A 1037 2.59 -11.71 37.55
N VAL A 1038 2.43 -12.82 36.83
CA VAL A 1038 3.20 -14.05 37.02
C VAL A 1038 4.21 -14.21 35.89
N SER A 1039 5.48 -14.46 36.22
CA SER A 1039 6.59 -14.48 35.24
C SER A 1039 7.57 -15.63 35.50
N GLY A 1040 8.19 -16.14 34.44
CA GLY A 1040 9.08 -17.32 34.49
C GLY A 1040 8.36 -18.63 34.15
N LEU A 1041 7.28 -18.54 33.37
CA LEU A 1041 6.45 -19.68 32.97
C LEU A 1041 7.12 -20.48 31.83
N ASN A 1042 7.01 -21.80 31.86
CA ASN A 1042 7.41 -22.70 30.76
C ASN A 1042 6.23 -23.62 30.38
N THR A 1043 6.36 -24.40 29.30
CA THR A 1043 5.28 -25.22 28.73
C THR A 1043 4.70 -26.22 29.73
N ARG A 1044 3.61 -25.84 30.40
CA ARG A 1044 2.81 -26.62 31.36
C ARG A 1044 1.65 -25.77 31.89
N THR A 1045 0.80 -26.36 32.73
CA THR A 1045 -0.20 -25.62 33.51
C THR A 1045 0.34 -25.25 34.90
N TYR A 1046 0.05 -24.01 35.32
CA TYR A 1046 0.23 -23.47 36.66
C TYR A 1046 -1.13 -23.10 37.25
N VAL A 1047 -1.32 -23.23 38.56
CA VAL A 1047 -2.58 -22.83 39.22
C VAL A 1047 -2.28 -21.80 40.31
N PHE A 1048 -3.02 -20.70 40.28
CA PHE A 1048 -2.93 -19.61 41.25
C PHE A 1048 -4.28 -19.43 41.95
N GLU A 1049 -4.25 -19.26 43.26
CA GLU A 1049 -5.42 -19.00 44.09
C GLU A 1049 -5.46 -17.53 44.47
N LEU A 1050 -6.60 -16.89 44.24
CA LEU A 1050 -6.96 -15.59 44.81
C LEU A 1050 -7.78 -15.83 46.08
N LYS A 1051 -7.37 -15.17 47.16
CA LYS A 1051 -8.16 -15.01 48.38
C LYS A 1051 -8.58 -13.56 48.54
N VAL A 1052 -9.86 -13.35 48.77
CA VAL A 1052 -10.47 -12.03 49.01
C VAL A 1052 -11.06 -12.03 50.41
N THR A 1053 -10.78 -10.99 51.20
CA THR A 1053 -11.35 -10.81 52.54
C THR A 1053 -12.20 -9.54 52.59
N ASP A 1054 -13.35 -9.59 53.28
CA ASP A 1054 -14.23 -8.44 53.47
C ASP A 1054 -13.96 -7.68 54.78
N SER A 1055 -14.72 -6.61 55.03
CA SER A 1055 -14.64 -5.76 56.21
C SER A 1055 -15.15 -6.43 57.49
N ASN A 1056 -15.84 -7.58 57.37
CA ASN A 1056 -16.32 -8.39 58.48
C ASN A 1056 -15.33 -9.52 58.83
N GLY A 1057 -14.21 -9.63 58.11
CA GLY A 1057 -13.18 -10.64 58.31
C GLY A 1057 -13.50 -12.00 57.71
N LEU A 1058 -14.54 -12.10 56.86
CA LEU A 1058 -14.84 -13.32 56.10
C LEU A 1058 -14.03 -13.33 54.81
N SER A 1059 -13.57 -14.51 54.39
CA SER A 1059 -12.83 -14.66 53.14
C SER A 1059 -13.51 -15.63 52.18
N GLY A 1060 -13.45 -15.30 50.89
CA GLY A 1060 -13.71 -16.21 49.77
C GLY A 1060 -12.43 -16.47 48.99
N THR A 1061 -12.39 -17.60 48.28
CA THR A 1061 -11.26 -17.98 47.44
C THR A 1061 -11.74 -18.42 46.07
N ASP A 1062 -10.91 -18.19 45.07
CA ASP A 1062 -11.11 -18.70 43.71
C ASP A 1062 -9.76 -19.01 43.07
N GLN A 1063 -9.72 -19.84 42.03
CA GLN A 1063 -8.49 -20.29 41.39
C GLN A 1063 -8.50 -20.01 39.90
N VAL A 1064 -7.33 -19.72 39.34
CA VAL A 1064 -7.08 -19.53 37.92
C VAL A 1064 -5.91 -20.39 37.47
N ALA A 1065 -6.08 -21.12 36.38
CA ALA A 1065 -5.02 -21.86 35.73
C ALA A 1065 -4.35 -21.00 34.64
N VAL A 1066 -3.03 -21.05 34.56
CA VAL A 1066 -2.25 -20.52 33.43
C VAL A 1066 -1.61 -21.70 32.69
N LEU A 1067 -2.13 -22.05 31.52
CA LEU A 1067 -1.58 -23.07 30.64
C LEU A 1067 -0.63 -22.42 29.63
N VAL A 1068 0.63 -22.82 29.65
CA VAL A 1068 1.61 -22.49 28.61
C VAL A 1068 1.70 -23.66 27.64
N LYS A 1069 1.26 -23.47 26.40
CA LYS A 1069 1.30 -24.49 25.36
C LYS A 1069 2.64 -24.48 24.60
N PRO A 1070 3.09 -25.63 24.07
CA PRO A 1070 4.13 -25.64 23.03
C PRO A 1070 3.62 -24.92 21.77
N GLU A 1071 4.54 -24.46 20.92
CA GLU A 1071 4.22 -23.88 19.61
C GLU A 1071 3.43 -24.90 18.76
N ASN A 1072 2.25 -24.51 18.28
CA ASN A 1072 1.32 -25.35 17.51
C ASN A 1072 1.16 -24.78 16.09
N PHE A 1073 1.31 -25.61 15.06
CA PHE A 1073 1.06 -25.21 13.67
C PHE A 1073 -0.41 -25.44 13.32
N ALA A 1074 -1.06 -24.45 12.69
CA ALA A 1074 -2.44 -24.60 12.30
C ALA A 1074 -2.62 -25.72 11.25
N PRO A 1075 -3.75 -26.45 11.27
CA PRO A 1075 -4.06 -27.45 10.26
C PRO A 1075 -4.26 -26.80 8.88
N VAL A 1076 -4.41 -27.60 7.84
CA VAL A 1076 -4.69 -27.17 6.47
C VAL A 1076 -6.06 -27.72 6.06
N SER A 1077 -7.07 -26.85 6.00
CA SER A 1077 -8.43 -27.19 5.54
C SER A 1077 -8.48 -27.44 4.04
N LYS A 1078 -9.11 -28.55 3.61
CA LYS A 1078 -9.30 -28.88 2.18
C LYS A 1078 -10.75 -29.34 1.93
N PRO A 1079 -11.71 -28.42 1.71
CA PRO A 1079 -13.12 -28.73 1.46
C PRO A 1079 -13.42 -29.37 0.09
N GLY A 1080 -12.44 -29.43 -0.81
CA GLY A 1080 -12.63 -29.83 -2.21
C GLY A 1080 -12.64 -28.65 -3.16
N ASN A 1081 -12.86 -28.91 -4.45
CA ASN A 1081 -12.86 -27.90 -5.51
C ASN A 1081 -14.25 -27.31 -5.70
N ASN A 1082 -14.34 -26.07 -6.17
CA ASN A 1082 -15.62 -25.48 -6.60
C ASN A 1082 -16.29 -26.30 -7.71
N PHE A 1083 -17.63 -26.37 -7.71
CA PHE A 1083 -18.38 -27.09 -8.75
C PHE A 1083 -19.76 -26.47 -8.99
N THR A 1084 -20.43 -26.94 -10.04
CA THR A 1084 -21.78 -26.53 -10.43
C THR A 1084 -22.74 -27.70 -10.29
N ILE A 1085 -23.95 -27.45 -9.78
CA ILE A 1085 -25.04 -28.42 -9.71
C ILE A 1085 -26.31 -27.84 -10.33
N LYS A 1086 -27.24 -28.70 -10.73
CA LYS A 1086 -28.61 -28.29 -11.02
C LYS A 1086 -29.46 -28.33 -9.74
N SER A 1087 -30.50 -27.50 -9.68
CA SER A 1087 -31.38 -27.38 -8.50
C SER A 1087 -32.12 -28.67 -8.11
N ASP A 1088 -32.17 -29.67 -8.98
CA ASP A 1088 -32.73 -31.02 -8.73
C ASP A 1088 -31.70 -32.03 -8.18
N GLN A 1089 -30.41 -31.68 -8.16
CA GLN A 1089 -29.31 -32.52 -7.67
C GLN A 1089 -28.99 -32.26 -6.20
N GLN A 1090 -29.96 -32.47 -5.30
CA GLN A 1090 -29.80 -32.27 -3.86
C GLN A 1090 -30.44 -33.41 -3.03
N PRO A 1091 -29.85 -33.84 -1.89
CA PRO A 1091 -28.66 -33.28 -1.24
C PRO A 1091 -27.33 -33.60 -1.94
N ILE A 1092 -26.36 -32.70 -1.86
CA ILE A 1092 -24.98 -32.91 -2.32
C ILE A 1092 -24.09 -33.37 -1.18
N LYS A 1093 -23.03 -34.13 -1.50
CA LYS A 1093 -22.01 -34.55 -0.53
C LYS A 1093 -20.81 -33.58 -0.58
N LEU A 1094 -20.42 -33.06 0.58
CA LEU A 1094 -19.14 -32.38 0.80
C LEU A 1094 -18.21 -33.28 1.62
N ASP A 1095 -16.92 -33.29 1.31
CA ASP A 1095 -15.95 -34.21 1.91
C ASP A 1095 -14.62 -33.51 2.23
N GLY A 1096 -14.38 -33.30 3.52
CA GLY A 1096 -13.21 -32.59 4.04
C GLY A 1096 -12.05 -33.50 4.39
N SER A 1097 -12.11 -34.79 4.03
CA SER A 1097 -11.18 -35.83 4.52
C SER A 1097 -9.73 -35.63 4.08
N ASN A 1098 -9.48 -34.74 3.11
CA ASN A 1098 -8.14 -34.43 2.62
C ASN A 1098 -7.43 -33.32 3.43
N SER A 1099 -8.12 -32.73 4.40
CA SER A 1099 -7.52 -31.80 5.35
C SER A 1099 -6.42 -32.50 6.16
N VAL A 1100 -5.31 -31.82 6.43
CA VAL A 1100 -4.15 -32.39 7.10
C VAL A 1100 -3.64 -31.45 8.17
N ASP A 1101 -2.98 -31.98 9.18
CA ASP A 1101 -2.34 -31.20 10.22
C ASP A 1101 -0.81 -31.48 10.19
N PRO A 1102 0.04 -30.45 10.08
CA PRO A 1102 1.50 -30.60 10.04
C PRO A 1102 2.14 -31.22 11.29
N ASP A 1103 1.61 -30.97 12.50
CA ASP A 1103 2.22 -31.35 13.78
C ASP A 1103 1.27 -32.10 14.72
N GLY A 1104 -0.01 -32.21 14.37
CA GLY A 1104 -1.00 -32.98 15.12
C GLY A 1104 -1.94 -33.82 14.25
N LYS A 1105 -3.19 -33.94 14.70
CA LYS A 1105 -4.28 -34.62 13.99
C LYS A 1105 -5.56 -33.78 14.08
N ILE A 1106 -6.33 -33.75 13.01
CA ILE A 1106 -7.63 -33.08 12.98
C ILE A 1106 -8.63 -33.86 13.83
N VAL A 1107 -9.24 -33.18 14.80
CA VAL A 1107 -10.28 -33.73 15.70
C VAL A 1107 -11.66 -33.14 15.43
N LYS A 1108 -11.74 -32.04 14.67
CA LYS A 1108 -13.00 -31.37 14.34
C LYS A 1108 -13.05 -30.96 12.87
N PHE A 1109 -14.19 -31.16 12.25
CA PHE A 1109 -14.61 -30.66 10.94
C PHE A 1109 -15.95 -29.96 11.16
N LEU A 1110 -16.07 -28.71 10.71
CA LEU A 1110 -17.28 -27.92 10.83
C LEU A 1110 -17.60 -27.31 9.47
N TRP A 1111 -18.74 -27.70 8.91
CA TRP A 1111 -19.24 -27.18 7.65
C TRP A 1111 -20.30 -26.10 7.89
N GLU A 1112 -20.04 -24.89 7.42
CA GLU A 1112 -20.91 -23.74 7.65
C GLU A 1112 -21.13 -22.96 6.36
N GLN A 1113 -22.36 -22.50 6.14
CA GLN A 1113 -22.64 -21.62 5.02
C GLN A 1113 -22.29 -20.17 5.37
N MET A 1114 -21.63 -19.47 4.45
CA MET A 1114 -21.17 -18.09 4.64
C MET A 1114 -22.25 -17.04 4.32
N ASP A 1115 -23.31 -17.40 3.59
CA ASP A 1115 -24.49 -16.55 3.35
C ASP A 1115 -25.59 -16.82 4.39
N CYS A 1116 -25.89 -15.82 5.22
CA CYS A 1116 -26.92 -15.89 6.24
C CYS A 1116 -28.35 -15.63 5.72
N ASN A 1117 -28.51 -15.13 4.49
CA ASN A 1117 -29.82 -14.74 3.94
C ASN A 1117 -30.52 -15.87 3.17
N ASN A 1118 -29.83 -16.97 2.86
CA ASN A 1118 -30.38 -18.13 2.13
C ASN A 1118 -29.92 -19.44 2.77
N ARG A 1119 -30.35 -19.72 4.00
CA ARG A 1119 -29.88 -20.89 4.78
C ARG A 1119 -30.14 -22.22 4.06
N LEU A 1120 -29.05 -22.96 3.85
CA LEU A 1120 -29.01 -24.35 3.44
C LEU A 1120 -29.16 -25.26 4.66
N ILE A 1121 -29.65 -26.47 4.42
CA ILE A 1121 -29.68 -27.54 5.42
C ILE A 1121 -28.36 -28.30 5.27
N ILE A 1122 -27.49 -28.20 6.27
CA ILE A 1122 -26.21 -28.93 6.35
C ILE A 1122 -26.36 -30.03 7.41
N GLU A 1123 -26.37 -31.28 6.97
CA GLU A 1123 -26.44 -32.45 7.84
C GLU A 1123 -25.06 -33.08 7.97
N GLN A 1124 -24.51 -33.03 9.19
CA GLN A 1124 -23.24 -33.65 9.55
C GLN A 1124 -23.45 -34.61 10.72
N ALA A 1125 -23.00 -35.86 10.57
CA ALA A 1125 -23.25 -36.92 11.57
C ALA A 1125 -22.58 -36.65 12.93
N SER A 1126 -21.39 -36.05 12.92
CA SER A 1126 -20.68 -35.57 14.10
C SER A 1126 -19.60 -34.59 13.64
N LEU A 1127 -19.12 -33.75 14.55
CA LEU A 1127 -18.02 -32.83 14.27
C LEU A 1127 -16.69 -33.56 14.04
N GLU A 1128 -16.57 -34.85 14.35
CA GLU A 1128 -15.37 -35.65 14.01
C GLU A 1128 -15.42 -36.20 12.58
N ASN A 1129 -16.58 -36.13 11.93
CA ASN A 1129 -16.78 -36.67 10.59
C ASN A 1129 -16.48 -35.61 9.52
N PRO A 1130 -15.54 -35.84 8.58
CA PRO A 1130 -15.22 -34.87 7.53
C PRO A 1130 -16.33 -34.66 6.49
N VAL A 1131 -17.36 -35.51 6.48
CA VAL A 1131 -18.42 -35.52 5.46
C VAL A 1131 -19.68 -34.81 5.96
N ALA A 1132 -20.20 -33.91 5.14
CA ALA A 1132 -21.52 -33.28 5.31
C ALA A 1132 -22.39 -33.44 4.07
N PHE A 1133 -23.71 -33.50 4.26
CA PHE A 1133 -24.70 -33.47 3.18
C PHE A 1133 -25.44 -32.14 3.20
N VAL A 1134 -25.57 -31.50 2.03
CA VAL A 1134 -26.13 -30.14 1.93
C VAL A 1134 -27.33 -30.13 1.01
N SER A 1135 -28.42 -29.49 1.42
CA SER A 1135 -29.65 -29.30 0.62
C SER A 1135 -30.28 -27.92 0.85
N GLY A 1136 -31.36 -27.60 0.13
CA GLY A 1136 -32.02 -26.29 0.16
C GLY A 1136 -31.54 -25.32 -0.93
N PHE A 1137 -30.84 -25.83 -1.95
CA PHE A 1137 -30.30 -25.03 -3.05
C PHE A 1137 -31.42 -24.48 -3.94
N GLN A 1138 -31.33 -23.19 -4.27
CA GLN A 1138 -32.22 -22.51 -5.20
C GLN A 1138 -31.51 -22.25 -6.53
N ALA A 1139 -32.25 -22.38 -7.63
CA ALA A 1139 -31.73 -22.15 -8.98
C ALA A 1139 -31.20 -20.72 -9.18
N ASN A 1140 -30.16 -20.60 -10.01
CA ASN A 1140 -29.46 -19.37 -10.38
C ASN A 1140 -28.83 -18.61 -9.19
N LYS A 1141 -28.38 -19.34 -8.16
CA LYS A 1141 -27.69 -18.77 -7.00
C LYS A 1141 -26.31 -19.41 -6.80
N LEU A 1142 -25.37 -18.62 -6.30
CA LEU A 1142 -24.05 -19.06 -5.85
C LEU A 1142 -24.08 -19.21 -4.34
N TYR A 1143 -23.65 -20.36 -3.85
CA TYR A 1143 -23.52 -20.64 -2.42
C TYR A 1143 -22.06 -20.82 -2.06
N VAL A 1144 -21.62 -20.19 -0.97
CA VAL A 1144 -20.27 -20.36 -0.42
C VAL A 1144 -20.40 -21.08 0.91
N ILE A 1145 -19.74 -22.23 1.01
CA ILE A 1145 -19.72 -23.06 2.22
C ILE A 1145 -18.27 -23.16 2.68
N GLN A 1146 -18.03 -22.91 3.96
CA GLN A 1146 -16.74 -23.00 4.61
C GLN A 1146 -16.60 -24.35 5.31
N LEU A 1147 -15.44 -24.97 5.19
CA LEU A 1147 -14.98 -26.03 6.08
C LEU A 1147 -13.94 -25.46 7.03
N THR A 1148 -14.25 -25.47 8.32
CA THR A 1148 -13.31 -25.19 9.39
C THR A 1148 -12.85 -26.51 10.01
N VAL A 1149 -11.55 -26.76 10.01
CA VAL A 1149 -10.93 -27.91 10.68
C VAL A 1149 -10.21 -27.47 11.94
N THR A 1150 -10.26 -28.27 13.00
CA THR A 1150 -9.55 -28.05 14.26
C THR A 1150 -8.66 -29.23 14.57
N ASP A 1151 -7.41 -28.97 14.89
CA ASP A 1151 -6.46 -29.98 15.36
C ASP A 1151 -6.67 -30.39 16.82
N ASP A 1152 -5.93 -31.41 17.27
CA ASP A 1152 -5.94 -31.91 18.64
C ASP A 1152 -5.29 -30.98 19.67
N LEU A 1153 -4.71 -29.87 19.24
CA LEU A 1153 -4.06 -28.85 20.06
C LEU A 1153 -4.88 -27.53 20.13
N GLY A 1154 -5.98 -27.46 19.37
CA GLY A 1154 -6.97 -26.40 19.33
C GLY A 1154 -6.77 -25.36 18.22
N ALA A 1155 -5.75 -25.42 17.37
CA ALA A 1155 -5.64 -24.50 16.25
C ALA A 1155 -6.58 -24.90 15.11
N THR A 1156 -7.01 -23.89 14.36
CA THR A 1156 -8.03 -24.06 13.33
C THR A 1156 -7.59 -23.48 12.00
N SER A 1157 -8.15 -24.02 10.94
CA SER A 1157 -7.95 -23.54 9.58
C SER A 1157 -9.23 -23.68 8.81
N ALA A 1158 -9.54 -22.69 7.99
CA ALA A 1158 -10.77 -22.62 7.23
C ALA A 1158 -10.49 -22.46 5.74
N ALA A 1159 -11.29 -23.11 4.91
CA ALA A 1159 -11.26 -22.93 3.47
C ALA A 1159 -12.68 -23.06 2.91
N ASN A 1160 -12.93 -22.37 1.79
CA ASN A 1160 -14.26 -22.25 1.21
C ASN A 1160 -14.40 -23.11 -0.04
N ILE A 1161 -15.61 -23.62 -0.26
CA ILE A 1161 -16.07 -24.20 -1.51
C ILE A 1161 -17.25 -23.38 -2.04
N SER A 1162 -17.18 -23.02 -3.32
CA SER A 1162 -18.23 -22.29 -4.03
C SER A 1162 -19.02 -23.25 -4.92
N ILE A 1163 -20.35 -23.19 -4.81
CA ILE A 1163 -21.28 -24.05 -5.53
C ILE A 1163 -22.26 -23.17 -6.32
N LEU A 1164 -22.14 -23.18 -7.64
CA LEU A 1164 -23.10 -22.52 -8.52
C LEU A 1164 -24.28 -23.45 -8.79
N VAL A 1165 -25.51 -22.96 -8.61
CA VAL A 1165 -26.73 -23.75 -8.82
C VAL A 1165 -27.45 -23.26 -10.06
N GLU A 1166 -27.58 -24.10 -11.08
CA GLU A 1166 -28.32 -23.80 -12.31
C GLU A 1166 -29.78 -24.32 -12.23
N ALA A 1167 -30.65 -23.81 -13.11
CA ALA A 1167 -32.03 -24.28 -13.21
C ALA A 1167 -32.11 -25.76 -13.67
N GLY A 1168 -32.88 -26.58 -12.95
CA GLY A 1168 -33.13 -27.98 -13.30
C GLY A 1168 -33.86 -28.17 -14.64
N SER A 1169 -33.60 -29.29 -15.32
CA SER A 1169 -34.24 -29.66 -16.60
C SER A 1169 -35.53 -30.44 -16.38
N THR A 1170 -36.60 -30.13 -17.11
CA THR A 1170 -37.93 -30.78 -17.02
C THR A 1170 -38.01 -32.21 -17.56
N GLU A 1171 -36.92 -32.96 -17.61
CA GLU A 1171 -36.91 -34.36 -18.04
C GLU A 1171 -36.52 -35.25 -16.85
N VAL A 1172 -37.52 -35.92 -16.29
CA VAL A 1172 -37.37 -36.90 -15.22
C VAL A 1172 -36.74 -38.16 -15.81
N ASN A 1173 -35.46 -38.41 -15.49
CA ASN A 1173 -34.79 -39.65 -15.82
C ASN A 1173 -34.92 -40.59 -14.60
N GLU A 1174 -35.83 -41.56 -14.65
CA GLU A 1174 -36.23 -42.43 -13.53
C GLU A 1174 -35.16 -43.45 -13.06
N GLN A 1175 -33.86 -43.26 -13.33
CA GLN A 1175 -32.83 -44.27 -13.04
C GLN A 1175 -31.88 -44.01 -11.86
N GLU A 1176 -31.91 -42.86 -11.19
CA GLU A 1176 -30.92 -42.55 -10.11
C GLU A 1176 -31.45 -42.56 -8.66
N ASN A 1177 -32.70 -42.91 -8.39
CA ASN A 1177 -33.27 -42.89 -7.02
C ASN A 1177 -33.25 -44.24 -6.25
N GLN A 1178 -32.31 -45.14 -6.54
CA GLN A 1178 -32.17 -46.41 -5.83
C GLN A 1178 -31.09 -46.31 -4.73
N PHE A 1179 -31.48 -46.02 -3.48
CA PHE A 1179 -30.56 -45.98 -2.32
C PHE A 1179 -31.09 -46.76 -1.12
N VAL A 1180 -30.22 -47.48 -0.40
CA VAL A 1180 -30.55 -48.15 0.86
C VAL A 1180 -29.78 -47.46 2.00
N ILE A 1181 -30.49 -46.94 2.99
CA ILE A 1181 -29.91 -46.30 4.18
C ILE A 1181 -30.02 -47.27 5.35
N VAL A 1182 -28.93 -47.47 6.08
CA VAL A 1182 -28.89 -48.28 7.30
C VAL A 1182 -28.40 -47.39 8.43
N SER A 1183 -29.30 -47.01 9.35
CA SER A 1183 -29.05 -45.99 10.38
C SER A 1183 -29.74 -46.33 11.71
N PRO A 1184 -29.13 -46.02 12.87
CA PRO A 1184 -27.77 -45.52 13.02
C PRO A 1184 -26.73 -46.64 12.72
N ASN A 1185 -25.50 -46.28 12.37
CA ASN A 1185 -24.38 -47.23 12.23
C ASN A 1185 -23.08 -46.50 12.60
N PRO A 1186 -22.59 -46.58 13.85
CA PRO A 1186 -22.89 -47.59 14.87
C PRO A 1186 -24.32 -47.55 15.42
N PHE A 1187 -24.91 -48.71 15.69
CA PHE A 1187 -26.23 -48.83 16.31
C PHE A 1187 -26.16 -49.42 17.71
N LYS A 1188 -27.10 -49.06 18.58
CA LYS A 1188 -27.18 -49.61 19.95
C LYS A 1188 -28.17 -50.79 20.00
N ASP A 1189 -29.46 -50.49 20.11
CA ASP A 1189 -30.49 -51.53 20.29
C ASP A 1189 -31.51 -51.59 19.16
N GLN A 1190 -31.46 -50.63 18.23
CA GLN A 1190 -32.31 -50.57 17.05
C GLN A 1190 -31.50 -50.20 15.82
N LEU A 1191 -31.82 -50.81 14.69
CA LEU A 1191 -31.28 -50.50 13.38
C LEU A 1191 -32.44 -50.24 12.42
N LYS A 1192 -32.49 -49.05 11.82
CA LYS A 1192 -33.47 -48.71 10.78
C LYS A 1192 -32.85 -48.91 9.40
N ILE A 1193 -33.63 -49.49 8.49
CA ILE A 1193 -33.27 -49.70 7.09
C ILE A 1193 -34.31 -49.00 6.24
N PHE A 1194 -33.93 -47.97 5.49
CA PHE A 1194 -34.79 -47.28 4.55
C PHE A 1194 -34.44 -47.65 3.12
N LEU A 1195 -35.45 -47.85 2.29
CA LEU A 1195 -35.33 -48.12 0.86
C LEU A 1195 -35.88 -46.93 0.07
N GLY A 1196 -35.10 -46.43 -0.89
CA GLY A 1196 -35.56 -45.48 -1.92
C GLY A 1196 -36.69 -46.06 -2.79
N ARG A 1197 -37.33 -45.21 -3.62
CA ARG A 1197 -38.45 -45.63 -4.49
C ARG A 1197 -38.06 -46.80 -5.40
N ASP A 1198 -39.04 -47.68 -5.63
CA ASP A 1198 -38.98 -48.82 -6.57
C ASP A 1198 -37.98 -49.95 -6.25
N MET A 1199 -37.51 -50.04 -4.99
CA MET A 1199 -36.70 -51.18 -4.54
C MET A 1199 -37.53 -52.21 -3.76
N ALA A 1200 -37.82 -53.34 -4.41
CA ALA A 1200 -38.53 -54.48 -3.83
C ALA A 1200 -37.54 -55.57 -3.35
N PHE A 1201 -37.05 -55.48 -2.11
CA PHE A 1201 -36.32 -56.58 -1.46
C PHE A 1201 -37.29 -57.53 -0.78
N ASN A 1202 -37.13 -58.84 -1.02
CA ASN A 1202 -38.01 -59.87 -0.48
C ASN A 1202 -37.38 -60.68 0.66
N ARG A 1203 -36.07 -60.50 0.94
CA ARG A 1203 -35.37 -61.21 2.01
C ARG A 1203 -34.24 -60.39 2.63
N LEU A 1204 -34.08 -60.49 3.95
CA LEU A 1204 -33.05 -59.85 4.76
C LEU A 1204 -32.28 -60.91 5.55
N LEU A 1205 -30.95 -60.87 5.48
CA LEU A 1205 -30.03 -61.74 6.22
C LEU A 1205 -29.15 -60.89 7.15
N LEU A 1206 -28.92 -61.37 8.37
CA LEU A 1206 -27.92 -60.81 9.29
C LEU A 1206 -26.95 -61.91 9.71
N ARG A 1207 -25.65 -61.65 9.59
CA ARG A 1207 -24.58 -62.61 9.89
C ARG A 1207 -23.48 -61.98 10.74
N THR A 1208 -22.73 -62.79 11.47
CA THR A 1208 -21.44 -62.37 12.03
C THR A 1208 -20.43 -62.14 10.90
N ILE A 1209 -19.35 -61.41 11.17
CA ILE A 1209 -18.26 -61.24 10.18
C ILE A 1209 -17.57 -62.56 9.79
N SER A 1210 -17.67 -63.59 10.64
CA SER A 1210 -17.21 -64.96 10.34
C SER A 1210 -18.19 -65.78 9.49
N GLY A 1211 -19.33 -65.22 9.08
CA GLY A 1211 -20.31 -65.83 8.18
C GLY A 1211 -21.44 -66.61 8.86
N SER A 1212 -21.43 -66.75 10.20
CA SER A 1212 -22.49 -67.43 10.96
C SER A 1212 -23.81 -66.65 10.88
N PHE A 1213 -24.91 -67.33 10.56
CA PHE A 1213 -26.23 -66.71 10.49
C PHE A 1213 -26.78 -66.34 11.88
N ILE A 1214 -27.33 -65.13 11.97
CA ILE A 1214 -28.00 -64.59 13.15
C ILE A 1214 -29.48 -64.37 12.86
N MET A 1215 -29.81 -63.89 11.65
CA MET A 1215 -31.19 -63.70 11.20
C MET A 1215 -31.30 -64.01 9.71
N ASP A 1216 -32.42 -64.63 9.33
CA ASP A 1216 -32.84 -64.83 7.94
C ASP A 1216 -34.37 -64.66 7.91
N LYS A 1217 -34.82 -63.57 7.29
CA LYS A 1217 -36.22 -63.15 7.35
C LYS A 1217 -36.71 -62.75 5.97
N ASN A 1218 -37.85 -63.31 5.56
CA ASN A 1218 -38.59 -62.80 4.42
C ASN A 1218 -39.23 -61.45 4.80
N ILE A 1219 -39.09 -60.47 3.93
CA ILE A 1219 -39.60 -59.11 4.12
C ILE A 1219 -40.60 -58.79 3.00
N GLN A 1220 -41.71 -58.12 3.34
CA GLN A 1220 -42.65 -57.61 2.33
C GLN A 1220 -42.16 -56.25 1.81
N ASN A 1221 -42.62 -55.84 0.62
CA ASN A 1221 -42.28 -54.55 -0.03
C ASN A 1221 -42.76 -53.35 0.80
N CYS A 1222 -42.04 -53.02 1.86
CA CYS A 1222 -42.16 -51.77 2.60
C CYS A 1222 -40.86 -50.97 2.47
N ASN A 1223 -40.98 -49.64 2.45
CA ASN A 1223 -39.87 -48.72 2.23
C ASN A 1223 -39.02 -48.50 3.51
N GLU A 1224 -39.40 -49.10 4.64
CA GLU A 1224 -38.69 -49.00 5.92
C GLU A 1224 -38.80 -50.30 6.72
N PHE A 1225 -37.69 -50.71 7.36
CA PHE A 1225 -37.63 -51.81 8.33
C PHE A 1225 -36.96 -51.35 9.61
N ASN A 1226 -37.57 -51.64 10.75
CA ASN A 1226 -36.97 -51.45 12.06
C ASN A 1226 -36.56 -52.81 12.63
N LEU A 1227 -35.25 -53.00 12.86
CA LEU A 1227 -34.67 -54.20 13.42
C LEU A 1227 -34.33 -53.97 14.90
N ASN A 1228 -34.97 -54.71 15.80
CA ASN A 1228 -34.51 -54.77 17.18
C ASN A 1228 -33.21 -55.59 17.21
N THR A 1229 -32.14 -54.97 17.68
CA THR A 1229 -30.80 -55.57 17.73
C THR A 1229 -30.27 -55.64 19.16
N SER A 1230 -31.10 -55.39 20.18
CA SER A 1230 -30.69 -55.37 21.59
C SER A 1230 -30.00 -56.65 22.06
N TYR A 1231 -30.39 -57.81 21.50
CA TYR A 1231 -29.82 -59.13 21.80
C TYR A 1231 -28.46 -59.40 21.14
N LEU A 1232 -28.00 -58.56 20.21
CA LEU A 1232 -26.67 -58.70 19.60
C LEU A 1232 -25.60 -58.25 20.59
N LYS A 1233 -24.46 -58.94 20.60
CA LYS A 1233 -23.27 -58.51 21.34
C LYS A 1233 -22.57 -57.35 20.60
N PRO A 1234 -21.79 -56.50 21.28
CA PRO A 1234 -20.94 -55.52 20.59
C PRO A 1234 -20.04 -56.20 19.56
N GLY A 1235 -19.93 -55.62 18.36
CA GLY A 1235 -19.14 -56.19 17.28
C GLY A 1235 -19.65 -55.90 15.86
N TYR A 1236 -18.94 -56.42 14.86
CA TYR A 1236 -19.26 -56.24 13.44
C TYR A 1236 -20.16 -57.34 12.89
N TYR A 1237 -21.17 -56.92 12.14
CA TYR A 1237 -22.14 -57.79 11.49
C TYR A 1237 -22.27 -57.44 10.00
N ILE A 1238 -22.77 -58.41 9.24
CA ILE A 1238 -23.06 -58.28 7.82
C ILE A 1238 -24.56 -58.39 7.61
N LEU A 1239 -25.18 -57.29 7.16
CA LEU A 1239 -26.57 -57.22 6.76
C LEU A 1239 -26.66 -57.38 5.24
N THR A 1240 -27.41 -58.36 4.74
CA THR A 1240 -27.61 -58.57 3.30
C THR A 1240 -29.09 -58.49 2.96
N LEU A 1241 -29.46 -57.66 1.99
CA LEU A 1241 -30.80 -57.57 1.41
C LEU A 1241 -30.80 -58.24 0.04
N ILE A 1242 -31.80 -59.09 -0.22
CA ILE A 1242 -31.92 -59.90 -1.42
C ILE A 1242 -33.27 -59.64 -2.07
N SER A 1243 -33.25 -59.51 -3.40
CA SER A 1243 -34.41 -59.45 -4.29
C SER A 1243 -34.13 -60.33 -5.51
N ASP A 1244 -35.13 -60.49 -6.38
CA ASP A 1244 -34.98 -61.26 -7.64
C ASP A 1244 -34.05 -60.57 -8.66
N ARG A 1245 -33.73 -59.27 -8.46
CA ARG A 1245 -32.90 -58.46 -9.38
C ARG A 1245 -31.54 -58.07 -8.81
N GLN A 1246 -31.38 -58.07 -7.49
CA GLN A 1246 -30.18 -57.53 -6.83
C GLN A 1246 -29.96 -58.07 -5.41
N VAL A 1247 -28.70 -58.14 -5.01
CA VAL A 1247 -28.22 -58.46 -3.65
C VAL A 1247 -27.34 -57.31 -3.17
N ILE A 1248 -27.69 -56.69 -2.04
CA ILE A 1248 -26.93 -55.60 -1.45
C ILE A 1248 -26.46 -56.00 -0.05
N THR A 1249 -25.21 -55.71 0.29
CA THR A 1249 -24.61 -56.09 1.58
C THR A 1249 -23.97 -54.90 2.28
N TYR A 1250 -24.26 -54.75 3.57
CA TYR A 1250 -23.76 -53.70 4.46
C TYR A 1250 -22.97 -54.30 5.62
N LYS A 1251 -21.84 -53.67 5.94
CA LYS A 1251 -21.15 -53.89 7.21
C LYS A 1251 -21.72 -52.93 8.25
N ILE A 1252 -22.24 -53.47 9.34
CA ILE A 1252 -22.84 -52.69 10.42
C ILE A 1252 -22.13 -53.00 11.74
N VAL A 1253 -22.08 -52.03 12.66
CA VAL A 1253 -21.39 -52.15 13.95
C VAL A 1253 -22.33 -51.86 15.11
N LYS A 1254 -22.36 -52.79 16.08
CA LYS A 1254 -23.03 -52.60 17.37
C LYS A 1254 -22.03 -52.22 18.45
#